data_AF-A0A7Z2ZM30-F1
#
_entry.id   AF-A0A7Z2ZM30-F1
#
_cell.length_a   1.000
_cell.length_b   1.000
_cell.length_c   1.000
_cell.angle_alpha   90.00
_cell.angle_beta   90.00
_cell.angle_gamma   90.00
#
_symmetry.space_group_name_H-M   'P 1'
#
loop_
_entity.id
_entity.type
_entity.pdbx_description
1 polymer ?
#
loop_
_entity_poly.entity_id
_entity_poly.type
_entity_poly.pdbx_seq_one_letter_code
_entity_poly.pdbx_strand_id
1 'polypeptide(L)'
;MLNRALIISLLGLIAISLIPLSIFMNHNRQIKELTVRSGALDLSAWNPERDKRIKLDGDWEFYWGQLLSPDPFNEPGAVKGEPADLMKVPSKWNGKLIDGKPLPAHGYATYRMVLHNVPLNQTFALKKTNIRFSSAVYVNGKKLFQDGQPSEEASGYRAGNVPQIGFFSSEKEDIEIIVHVANFDYANSGIPASLYFGEQSAMLAAQQVSKAYELSTFAVLAALSFIFFLCFAVAALYRQKDYTLLFFGLLCSFYALYNGLVGERVLLMFVHGISFELIFKVKDLCSLACLVILALYFFRLKKDILSLKFTQAIIFLLGSYMIMVVFLPISTYQTIEPFIILAYESMILWLLLRTAILHIKSVSGERLKSFLLFLAVLFIVLYSVDLILFSFSLKENLWLGQVYIVLFNLIMLSLAVLRFFEAYRTVDSMKNQLLRLDKIKDDFLSNTSHELKTPLNAIVNIADSLLKGVEGRISDTQAQNLGIIVGSGRKLTYLVNELLDYSKMKHGDITLYKSGIDLKATVDSVMRIHMFLLGGRQIEIVNEVPEGFPALYADSNRLIQILHNLIGNAIKFTDRGKVSIQAAVTGDRIEIRVTDTGIGIAHSLQESIFLPFEQAAISGSNAVAGTGLGLSITKKLVELHGGDISVESTPHQGSIFTFTLPLTDSPSGMMKGEQDHSRGNYREISLVNSQYPMFVQGERDELILVVDDDSANLQTMSNLLKLEGYSFIVVNRGQSALDRLLMSHDIDLVILDIMMPDMSGYEVLQKIRERFSPFELPVLMLTANNKVEEIKLSMDNGANDFVGKPFESEELMARVRGLTRLKASVQTARNAEIAFLRSQINPHFLYNTLNSIAELCVEEPHQAEELTLQLSQYLRSSINFNQLDSLTPLDNELELVEAYVNIEKARFGARLHMEYDVDADLEIEIPPLILQPLVENAIRHGLMSNSRGGQVKLSVQKNERQEVSFSVEDNGCGMNIRKVEELLSPDGSKRGVGLWNISQRLKLLYGKSLHIESVEGRGTKVVFDIPLRPTKLNGG
;
A
#
# COMPACT_ATOMS: atom_id res chain seq x y z
N MET A 1 -29.46 2.34 -23.57
CA MET A 1 -29.65 0.96 -24.08
C MET A 1 -29.30 0.84 -25.57
N LEU A 2 -29.69 1.82 -26.41
CA LEU A 2 -29.45 1.84 -27.86
C LEU A 2 -27.96 1.65 -28.28
N ASN A 3 -27.03 2.40 -27.67
CA ASN A 3 -25.59 2.26 -27.99
C ASN A 3 -25.03 0.86 -27.67
N ARG A 4 -25.61 0.12 -26.72
CA ARG A 4 -25.14 -1.22 -26.33
C ARG A 4 -25.61 -2.30 -27.30
N ALA A 5 -26.86 -2.20 -27.73
CA ALA A 5 -27.38 -3.05 -28.79
C ALA A 5 -26.59 -2.81 -30.09
N LEU A 6 -26.22 -1.56 -30.38
CA LEU A 6 -25.43 -1.20 -31.55
C LEU A 6 -24.00 -1.77 -31.51
N ILE A 7 -23.33 -1.74 -30.35
CA ILE A 7 -22.01 -2.39 -30.15
C ILE A 7 -22.09 -3.91 -30.33
N ILE A 8 -23.11 -4.56 -29.75
CA ILE A 8 -23.33 -6.01 -29.93
C ILE A 8 -23.54 -6.34 -31.42
N SER A 9 -24.41 -5.59 -32.10
CA SER A 9 -24.70 -5.78 -33.52
C SER A 9 -23.47 -5.54 -34.39
N LEU A 10 -22.66 -4.52 -34.09
CA LEU A 10 -21.43 -4.22 -34.82
C LEU A 10 -20.38 -5.31 -34.63
N LEU A 11 -20.16 -5.77 -33.40
CA LEU A 11 -19.21 -6.86 -33.11
C LEU A 11 -19.66 -8.18 -33.73
N GLY A 12 -20.95 -8.49 -33.67
CA GLY A 12 -21.53 -9.64 -34.36
C GLY A 12 -21.32 -9.56 -35.87
N LEU A 13 -21.56 -8.39 -36.47
CA LEU A 13 -21.41 -8.17 -37.90
C LEU A 13 -19.95 -8.25 -38.37
N ILE A 14 -19.01 -7.69 -37.60
CA ILE A 14 -17.56 -7.80 -37.87
C ILE A 14 -17.12 -9.26 -37.75
N ALA A 15 -17.54 -9.96 -36.70
CA ALA A 15 -17.08 -11.31 -36.49
C ALA A 15 -17.67 -12.30 -37.52
N ILE A 16 -18.92 -12.09 -37.93
CA ILE A 16 -19.55 -12.82 -39.04
C ILE A 16 -18.87 -12.50 -40.37
N SER A 17 -18.46 -11.24 -40.64
CA SER A 17 -17.84 -10.87 -41.91
C SER A 17 -16.42 -11.44 -42.10
N LEU A 18 -15.73 -11.79 -41.00
CA LEU A 18 -14.44 -12.50 -41.04
C LEU A 18 -14.55 -13.93 -41.58
N ILE A 19 -15.70 -14.59 -41.45
CA ILE A 19 -15.91 -15.95 -41.93
C ILE A 19 -15.89 -16.01 -43.46
N PRO A 20 -16.71 -15.25 -44.21
CA PRO A 20 -16.60 -15.13 -45.67
C PRO A 20 -15.22 -14.67 -46.13
N LEU A 21 -14.58 -13.73 -45.42
CA LEU A 21 -13.24 -13.27 -45.75
C LEU A 21 -12.22 -14.41 -45.65
N SER A 22 -12.33 -15.28 -44.64
CA SER A 22 -11.46 -16.45 -44.49
C SER A 22 -11.65 -17.51 -45.57
N ILE A 23 -12.89 -17.69 -46.03
CA ILE A 23 -13.22 -18.56 -47.17
C ILE A 23 -12.58 -17.97 -48.44
N PHE A 24 -12.71 -16.66 -48.64
CA PHE A 24 -12.15 -15.96 -49.81
C PHE A 24 -10.61 -15.94 -49.81
N MET A 25 -9.98 -15.69 -48.66
CA MET A 25 -8.51 -15.74 -48.51
C MET A 25 -7.96 -17.16 -48.69
N ASN A 26 -8.72 -18.18 -48.32
CA ASN A 26 -8.34 -19.58 -48.55
C ASN A 26 -8.51 -20.01 -50.01
N HIS A 27 -9.32 -19.30 -50.79
CA HIS A 27 -9.31 -19.33 -52.25
C HIS A 27 -8.09 -18.55 -52.78
N ASN A 28 -6.90 -18.92 -52.27
CA ASN A 28 -5.62 -18.45 -52.75
C ASN A 28 -5.63 -18.61 -54.27
N ARG A 29 -5.43 -17.51 -55.00
CA ARG A 29 -5.53 -17.40 -56.47
C ARG A 29 -5.01 -18.66 -57.17
N GLN A 30 -5.88 -19.63 -57.42
CA GLN A 30 -5.55 -20.67 -58.39
C GLN A 30 -5.47 -19.90 -59.71
N ILE A 31 -4.33 -19.98 -60.39
CA ILE A 31 -4.25 -19.47 -61.76
C ILE A 31 -5.39 -20.19 -62.49
N LYS A 32 -6.34 -19.44 -63.06
CA LYS A 32 -7.53 -19.97 -63.75
C LYS A 32 -7.17 -21.02 -64.84
N GLU A 33 -5.90 -21.08 -65.21
CA GLU A 33 -5.30 -21.94 -66.24
C GLU A 33 -4.80 -23.30 -65.70
N LEU A 34 -4.51 -23.47 -64.40
CA LEU A 34 -4.04 -24.74 -63.82
C LEU A 34 -5.19 -25.51 -63.15
N THR A 35 -6.06 -26.09 -63.98
CA THR A 35 -7.19 -26.94 -63.56
C THR A 35 -7.18 -28.24 -64.36
N VAL A 36 -7.46 -29.36 -63.72
CA VAL A 36 -7.54 -30.66 -64.39
C VAL A 36 -8.75 -30.65 -65.33
N ARG A 37 -8.54 -31.00 -66.59
CA ARG A 37 -9.59 -31.09 -67.62
C ARG A 37 -9.53 -32.44 -68.27
N SER A 38 -10.66 -33.15 -68.27
CA SER A 38 -10.79 -34.48 -68.87
C SER A 38 -9.68 -35.46 -68.42
N GLY A 39 -9.34 -35.46 -67.14
CA GLY A 39 -8.31 -36.34 -66.57
C GLY A 39 -6.87 -35.91 -66.79
N ALA A 40 -6.59 -34.75 -67.40
CA ALA A 40 -5.22 -34.28 -67.62
C ALA A 40 -4.99 -32.84 -67.12
N LEU A 41 -3.76 -32.55 -66.70
CA LEU A 41 -3.32 -31.19 -66.35
C LEU A 41 -1.93 -30.94 -66.94
N ASP A 42 -1.80 -29.88 -67.72
CA ASP A 42 -0.54 -29.43 -68.31
C ASP A 42 0.17 -28.43 -67.39
N LEU A 43 1.41 -28.72 -67.01
CA LEU A 43 2.23 -27.87 -66.15
C LEU A 43 3.17 -26.92 -66.92
N SER A 44 3.05 -26.81 -68.24
CA SER A 44 3.86 -25.89 -69.06
C SER A 44 3.80 -24.42 -68.61
N ALA A 45 2.66 -23.98 -68.07
CA ALA A 45 2.46 -22.64 -67.51
C ALA A 45 2.82 -22.50 -66.02
N TRP A 46 3.23 -23.59 -65.36
CA TRP A 46 3.57 -23.58 -63.93
C TRP A 46 5.00 -23.10 -63.70
N ASN A 47 5.16 -22.11 -62.82
CA ASN A 47 6.47 -21.65 -62.36
C ASN A 47 6.68 -22.05 -60.90
N PRO A 48 7.55 -23.05 -60.60
CA PRO A 48 7.78 -23.54 -59.24
C PRO A 48 8.37 -22.50 -58.26
N GLU A 49 9.12 -21.51 -58.75
CA GLU A 49 9.70 -20.47 -57.88
C GLU A 49 8.64 -19.48 -57.38
N ARG A 50 7.66 -19.17 -58.24
CA ARG A 50 6.55 -18.27 -57.92
C ARG A 50 5.44 -19.00 -57.17
N ASP A 51 5.06 -20.17 -57.66
CA ASP A 51 3.91 -20.95 -57.20
C ASP A 51 4.39 -22.28 -56.63
N LYS A 52 4.92 -22.20 -55.41
CA LYS A 52 5.60 -23.30 -54.69
C LYS A 52 4.78 -24.59 -54.52
N ARG A 53 3.45 -24.52 -54.67
CA ARG A 53 2.53 -25.67 -54.64
C ARG A 53 1.29 -25.38 -55.48
N ILE A 54 0.73 -26.42 -56.09
CA ILE A 54 -0.50 -26.35 -56.89
C ILE A 54 -1.55 -27.33 -56.36
N LYS A 55 -2.83 -27.03 -56.66
CA LYS A 55 -3.95 -27.93 -56.39
C LYS A 55 -4.25 -28.76 -57.63
N LEU A 56 -4.53 -30.04 -57.45
CA LEU A 56 -4.94 -30.95 -58.52
C LEU A 56 -6.48 -30.96 -58.69
N ASP A 57 -7.07 -29.76 -58.70
CA ASP A 57 -8.52 -29.59 -58.73
C ASP A 57 -9.03 -29.55 -60.17
N GLY A 58 -10.18 -30.18 -60.44
CA GLY A 58 -10.80 -30.23 -61.76
C GLY A 58 -11.47 -31.58 -62.03
N ASP A 59 -11.61 -31.93 -63.30
CA ASP A 59 -12.35 -33.12 -63.74
C ASP A 59 -11.39 -34.29 -63.94
N TRP A 60 -11.47 -35.29 -63.05
CA TRP A 60 -10.68 -36.52 -63.08
C TRP A 60 -11.45 -37.65 -63.76
N GLU A 61 -10.75 -38.61 -64.38
CA GLU A 61 -11.39 -39.85 -64.82
C GLU A 61 -11.89 -40.64 -63.60
N PHE A 62 -13.12 -41.15 -63.67
CA PHE A 62 -13.76 -41.83 -62.55
C PHE A 62 -14.34 -43.18 -62.97
N TYR A 63 -13.90 -44.23 -62.28
CA TYR A 63 -14.29 -45.61 -62.52
C TYR A 63 -15.05 -46.11 -61.28
N TRP A 64 -16.38 -46.06 -61.33
CA TRP A 64 -17.23 -46.51 -60.23
C TRP A 64 -17.27 -48.03 -60.12
N GLY A 65 -17.18 -48.57 -58.90
CA GLY A 65 -17.28 -50.00 -58.65
C GLY A 65 -16.10 -50.83 -59.16
N GLN A 66 -14.95 -50.19 -59.39
CA GLN A 66 -13.73 -50.84 -59.85
C GLN A 66 -12.51 -50.30 -59.09
N LEU A 67 -11.66 -51.18 -58.54
CA LEU A 67 -10.32 -50.84 -58.05
C LEU A 67 -9.28 -51.28 -59.08
N LEU A 68 -9.03 -50.44 -60.09
CA LEU A 68 -8.15 -50.77 -61.20
C LEU A 68 -6.69 -50.78 -60.76
N SER A 69 -5.99 -51.89 -60.96
CA SER A 69 -4.54 -51.97 -60.73
C SER A 69 -3.80 -50.95 -61.61
N PRO A 70 -2.56 -50.56 -61.29
CA PRO A 70 -1.83 -49.59 -62.11
C PRO A 70 -1.33 -50.13 -63.46
N ASP A 71 -1.17 -51.45 -63.59
CA ASP A 71 -0.64 -52.13 -64.79
C ASP A 71 -1.53 -52.10 -66.07
N PRO A 72 -2.88 -52.20 -66.02
CA PRO A 72 -3.75 -52.28 -67.19
C PRO A 72 -3.82 -51.01 -68.05
N PHE A 73 -3.35 -49.85 -67.56
CA PHE A 73 -3.38 -48.59 -68.33
C PHE A 73 -2.23 -48.48 -69.34
N ASN A 74 -1.23 -49.36 -69.27
CA ASN A 74 -0.08 -49.41 -70.19
C ASN A 74 -0.28 -50.37 -71.38
N GLU A 75 -1.32 -51.23 -71.36
CA GLU A 75 -1.62 -52.18 -72.43
C GLU A 75 -2.96 -51.82 -73.13
N PRO A 76 -2.96 -51.52 -74.45
CA PRO A 76 -4.18 -51.27 -75.20
C PRO A 76 -5.12 -52.49 -75.14
N GLY A 77 -6.27 -52.34 -74.48
CA GLY A 77 -7.29 -53.40 -74.34
C GLY A 77 -7.29 -54.17 -73.02
N ALA A 78 -6.39 -53.86 -72.07
CA ALA A 78 -6.35 -54.50 -70.74
C ALA A 78 -7.29 -53.85 -69.70
N VAL A 79 -7.72 -52.60 -69.92
CA VAL A 79 -8.72 -51.93 -69.08
C VAL A 79 -10.11 -52.50 -69.39
N LYS A 80 -10.74 -53.15 -68.40
CA LYS A 80 -12.15 -53.59 -68.50
C LYS A 80 -13.11 -52.40 -68.34
N GLY A 81 -13.17 -51.52 -69.34
CA GLY A 81 -14.20 -50.48 -69.47
C GLY A 81 -13.65 -49.07 -69.74
N GLU A 82 -14.44 -48.27 -70.46
CA GLU A 82 -14.25 -46.81 -70.53
C GLU A 82 -14.50 -46.17 -69.15
N PRO A 83 -13.90 -44.99 -68.85
CA PRO A 83 -14.23 -44.26 -67.62
C PRO A 83 -15.75 -44.09 -67.51
N ALA A 84 -16.31 -44.44 -66.35
CA ALA A 84 -17.75 -44.40 -66.13
C ALA A 84 -18.31 -42.97 -66.29
N ASP A 85 -17.51 -41.95 -65.93
CA ASP A 85 -17.75 -40.53 -66.20
C ASP A 85 -16.51 -39.69 -65.75
N LEU A 86 -16.54 -38.36 -65.91
CA LEU A 86 -15.61 -37.42 -65.28
C LEU A 86 -16.10 -36.98 -63.89
N MET A 87 -15.28 -37.10 -62.86
CA MET A 87 -15.61 -36.65 -61.50
C MET A 87 -14.83 -35.40 -61.13
N LYS A 88 -15.55 -34.37 -60.70
CA LYS A 88 -14.92 -33.17 -60.16
C LYS A 88 -14.20 -33.50 -58.84
N VAL A 89 -12.95 -33.10 -58.70
CA VAL A 89 -12.18 -33.19 -57.46
C VAL A 89 -11.76 -31.76 -57.08
N PRO A 90 -11.96 -31.31 -55.82
CA PRO A 90 -12.65 -32.01 -54.74
C PRO A 90 -14.17 -32.07 -54.93
N SER A 91 -14.77 -33.23 -54.65
CA SER A 91 -16.22 -33.38 -54.50
C SER A 91 -16.57 -34.67 -53.76
N LYS A 92 -17.85 -34.81 -53.41
CA LYS A 92 -18.40 -36.08 -52.92
C LYS A 92 -19.08 -36.81 -54.07
N TRP A 93 -18.97 -38.13 -54.12
CA TRP A 93 -19.67 -38.91 -55.16
C TRP A 93 -21.14 -39.19 -54.83
N ASN A 94 -21.55 -39.09 -53.56
CA ASN A 94 -22.91 -39.44 -53.15
C ASN A 94 -23.95 -38.51 -53.81
N GLY A 95 -24.92 -39.11 -54.49
CA GLY A 95 -25.93 -38.37 -55.25
C GLY A 95 -25.50 -37.92 -56.66
N LYS A 96 -24.25 -38.15 -57.09
CA LYS A 96 -23.87 -37.98 -58.49
C LYS A 96 -24.66 -38.97 -59.35
N LEU A 97 -25.21 -38.51 -60.48
CA LEU A 97 -25.91 -39.37 -61.43
C LEU A 97 -24.88 -40.03 -62.37
N ILE A 98 -24.84 -41.36 -62.39
CA ILE A 98 -24.16 -42.15 -63.41
C ILE A 98 -25.22 -43.11 -64.00
N ASP A 99 -25.34 -43.15 -65.32
CA ASP A 99 -26.37 -43.91 -66.04
C ASP A 99 -27.81 -43.66 -65.51
N GLY A 100 -28.10 -42.41 -65.12
CA GLY A 100 -29.40 -41.99 -64.60
C GLY A 100 -29.72 -42.44 -63.17
N LYS A 101 -28.78 -43.09 -62.47
CA LYS A 101 -28.94 -43.51 -61.06
C LYS A 101 -28.02 -42.69 -60.14
N PRO A 102 -28.53 -42.19 -59.00
CA PRO A 102 -27.70 -41.50 -58.02
C PRO A 102 -26.79 -42.51 -57.30
N LEU A 103 -25.50 -42.21 -57.25
CA LEU A 103 -24.53 -43.05 -56.55
C LEU A 103 -24.79 -43.07 -55.04
N PRO A 104 -24.70 -44.25 -54.38
CA PRO A 104 -24.82 -44.36 -52.93
C PRO A 104 -23.62 -43.74 -52.21
N ALA A 105 -23.78 -43.50 -50.90
CA ALA A 105 -22.65 -43.11 -50.05
C ALA A 105 -21.62 -44.24 -49.95
N HIS A 106 -22.06 -45.47 -49.69
CA HIS A 106 -21.15 -46.61 -49.55
C HIS A 106 -20.76 -47.19 -50.91
N GLY A 107 -19.48 -47.53 -51.07
CA GLY A 107 -18.94 -48.10 -52.29
C GLY A 107 -17.45 -47.78 -52.46
N TYR A 108 -16.94 -48.09 -53.63
CA TYR A 108 -15.54 -47.95 -53.99
C TYR A 108 -15.39 -47.48 -55.44
N ALA A 109 -14.30 -46.78 -55.72
CA ALA A 109 -14.01 -46.24 -57.04
C ALA A 109 -12.51 -46.00 -57.24
N THR A 110 -12.11 -45.91 -58.51
CA THR A 110 -10.79 -45.45 -58.94
C THR A 110 -10.90 -44.07 -59.56
N TYR A 111 -10.04 -43.14 -59.14
CA TYR A 111 -9.83 -41.85 -59.76
C TYR A 111 -8.49 -41.87 -60.49
N ARG A 112 -8.43 -41.31 -61.70
CA ARG A 112 -7.20 -41.24 -62.48
C ARG A 112 -7.00 -39.85 -63.09
N MET A 113 -5.76 -39.38 -63.07
CA MET A 113 -5.34 -38.23 -63.87
C MET A 113 -3.89 -38.34 -64.33
N VAL A 114 -3.51 -37.55 -65.33
CA VAL A 114 -2.14 -37.44 -65.84
C VAL A 114 -1.66 -35.99 -65.75
N LEU A 115 -0.47 -35.79 -65.19
CA LEU A 115 0.25 -34.52 -65.21
C LEU A 115 1.21 -34.54 -66.39
N HIS A 116 1.12 -33.55 -67.27
CA HIS A 116 2.03 -33.38 -68.42
C HIS A 116 3.08 -32.31 -68.13
N ASN A 117 4.23 -32.43 -68.80
CA ASN A 117 5.33 -31.45 -68.77
C ASN A 117 5.90 -31.21 -67.36
N VAL A 118 6.02 -32.27 -66.55
CA VAL A 118 6.62 -32.16 -65.21
C VAL A 118 8.15 -32.11 -65.33
N PRO A 119 8.85 -31.19 -64.62
CA PRO A 119 10.30 -31.10 -64.67
C PRO A 119 11.00 -32.43 -64.32
N LEU A 120 11.97 -32.85 -65.14
CA LEU A 120 12.72 -34.09 -64.97
C LEU A 120 13.78 -34.00 -63.87
N ASN A 121 14.14 -35.14 -63.29
CA ASN A 121 15.22 -35.30 -62.30
C ASN A 121 15.04 -34.46 -61.01
N GLN A 122 13.80 -34.09 -60.69
CA GLN A 122 13.44 -33.42 -59.45
C GLN A 122 12.58 -34.33 -58.57
N THR A 123 12.65 -34.13 -57.26
CA THR A 123 11.81 -34.85 -56.29
C THR A 123 10.61 -34.00 -55.93
N PHE A 124 9.43 -34.55 -56.20
CA PHE A 124 8.15 -33.92 -55.92
C PHE A 124 7.45 -34.62 -54.75
N ALA A 125 6.48 -33.92 -54.20
CA ALA A 125 5.61 -34.47 -53.18
C ALA A 125 4.14 -34.34 -53.58
N LEU A 126 3.37 -35.39 -53.26
CA LEU A 126 1.92 -35.39 -53.36
C LEU A 126 1.34 -35.49 -51.94
N LYS A 127 0.53 -34.51 -51.55
CA LYS A 127 -0.12 -34.45 -50.24
C LYS A 127 -1.60 -34.81 -50.36
N LYS A 128 -1.98 -35.87 -49.66
CA LYS A 128 -3.36 -36.22 -49.32
C LYS A 128 -3.78 -35.45 -48.07
N THR A 129 -4.81 -34.62 -48.18
CA THR A 129 -5.43 -33.93 -47.03
C THR A 129 -6.57 -34.75 -46.44
N ASN A 130 -7.60 -35.05 -47.23
CA ASN A 130 -8.76 -35.81 -46.80
C ASN A 130 -9.34 -36.59 -47.97
N ILE A 131 -9.25 -37.92 -47.89
CA ILE A 131 -9.97 -38.84 -48.77
C ILE A 131 -10.79 -39.71 -47.83
N ARG A 132 -12.11 -39.75 -48.04
CA ARG A 132 -13.03 -40.28 -47.04
C ARG A 132 -12.78 -41.78 -46.84
N PHE A 133 -12.41 -42.10 -45.60
CA PHE A 133 -12.58 -43.39 -44.95
C PHE A 133 -11.80 -44.59 -45.50
N SER A 134 -11.18 -44.56 -46.68
CA SER A 134 -9.96 -45.34 -46.99
C SER A 134 -9.42 -44.95 -48.36
N SER A 135 -8.09 -44.95 -48.53
CA SER A 135 -7.48 -44.68 -49.83
C SER A 135 -6.14 -45.34 -50.04
N ALA A 136 -5.80 -45.63 -51.31
CA ALA A 136 -4.45 -45.94 -51.75
C ALA A 136 -4.10 -45.06 -52.94
N VAL A 137 -2.92 -44.43 -52.91
CA VAL A 137 -2.46 -43.53 -53.97
C VAL A 137 -1.26 -44.15 -54.67
N TYR A 138 -1.31 -44.17 -55.99
CA TYR A 138 -0.26 -44.70 -56.85
C TYR A 138 0.23 -43.59 -57.78
N VAL A 139 1.54 -43.57 -58.04
CA VAL A 139 2.19 -42.65 -58.96
C VAL A 139 3.06 -43.47 -59.90
N ASN A 140 2.84 -43.33 -61.22
CA ASN A 140 3.56 -44.06 -62.26
C ASN A 140 3.65 -45.58 -61.99
N GLY A 141 2.53 -46.20 -61.64
CA GLY A 141 2.48 -47.64 -61.34
C GLY A 141 2.86 -48.03 -59.91
N LYS A 142 3.61 -47.19 -59.19
CA LYS A 142 4.13 -47.50 -57.85
C LYS A 142 3.20 -46.97 -56.75
N LYS A 143 2.91 -47.78 -55.73
CA LYS A 143 2.12 -47.36 -54.57
C LYS A 143 2.91 -46.34 -53.74
N LEU A 144 2.40 -45.12 -53.65
CA LEU A 144 3.03 -44.02 -52.93
C LEU A 144 2.74 -44.08 -51.42
N PHE A 145 1.47 -44.23 -51.04
CA PHE A 145 1.05 -44.51 -49.68
C PHE A 145 -0.35 -45.12 -49.65
N GLN A 146 -0.69 -45.73 -48.52
CA GLN A 146 -2.00 -46.32 -48.24
C GLN A 146 -2.47 -45.90 -46.84
N ASP A 147 -3.74 -45.55 -46.74
CA ASP A 147 -4.39 -45.15 -45.50
C ASP A 147 -5.68 -45.95 -45.32
N GLY A 148 -5.71 -46.77 -44.27
CA GLY A 148 -6.65 -47.89 -44.16
C GLY A 148 -6.35 -48.97 -45.19
N GLN A 149 -7.40 -49.63 -45.69
CA GLN A 149 -7.31 -50.65 -46.73
C GLN A 149 -8.55 -50.55 -47.61
N PRO A 150 -8.44 -49.95 -48.82
CA PRO A 150 -9.52 -49.98 -49.79
C PRO A 150 -9.75 -51.42 -50.26
N SER A 151 -11.01 -51.81 -50.39
CA SER A 151 -11.40 -53.13 -50.86
C SER A 151 -12.73 -53.04 -51.60
N GLU A 152 -12.93 -53.97 -52.53
CA GLU A 152 -14.21 -54.14 -53.23
C GLU A 152 -15.28 -54.76 -52.31
N GLU A 153 -14.83 -55.51 -51.29
CA GLU A 153 -15.69 -56.14 -50.29
C GLU A 153 -15.56 -55.48 -48.92
N ALA A 154 -16.67 -55.41 -48.17
CA ALA A 154 -16.67 -54.85 -46.82
C ALA A 154 -15.80 -55.66 -45.82
N SER A 155 -15.58 -56.96 -46.07
CA SER A 155 -14.76 -57.85 -45.23
C SER A 155 -13.27 -57.52 -45.27
N GLY A 156 -12.77 -57.08 -46.44
CA GLY A 156 -11.37 -56.70 -46.67
C GLY A 156 -11.07 -55.22 -46.43
N TYR A 157 -12.10 -54.43 -46.11
CA TYR A 157 -12.02 -53.00 -45.92
C TYR A 157 -11.53 -52.62 -44.52
N ARG A 158 -10.65 -51.62 -44.44
CA ARG A 158 -10.27 -50.99 -43.16
C ARG A 158 -10.32 -49.48 -43.27
N ALA A 159 -10.96 -48.84 -42.30
CA ALA A 159 -11.10 -47.40 -42.32
C ALA A 159 -9.78 -46.66 -42.04
N GLY A 160 -9.54 -45.58 -42.77
CA GLY A 160 -8.40 -44.69 -42.61
C GLY A 160 -8.67 -43.33 -43.25
N ASN A 161 -8.23 -42.25 -42.59
CA ASN A 161 -8.32 -40.91 -43.18
C ASN A 161 -7.29 -39.92 -42.60
N VAL A 162 -6.07 -40.35 -42.33
CA VAL A 162 -4.99 -39.50 -41.83
C VAL A 162 -4.39 -38.70 -43.00
N PRO A 163 -4.11 -37.39 -42.84
CA PRO A 163 -3.36 -36.62 -43.83
C PRO A 163 -1.96 -37.21 -44.03
N GLN A 164 -1.56 -37.43 -45.28
CA GLN A 164 -0.29 -38.07 -45.64
C GLN A 164 0.39 -37.32 -46.77
N ILE A 165 1.72 -37.35 -46.78
CA ILE A 165 2.56 -36.83 -47.85
C ILE A 165 3.44 -37.97 -48.35
N GLY A 166 3.53 -38.12 -49.66
CA GLY A 166 4.43 -39.08 -50.31
C GLY A 166 5.39 -38.37 -51.24
N PHE A 167 6.59 -38.92 -51.36
CA PHE A 167 7.67 -38.37 -52.18
C PHE A 167 8.00 -39.31 -53.32
N PHE A 168 8.26 -38.75 -54.50
CA PHE A 168 8.70 -39.52 -55.66
C PHE A 168 9.56 -38.64 -56.59
N SER A 169 10.40 -39.28 -57.38
CA SER A 169 11.25 -38.60 -58.37
C SER A 169 10.62 -38.66 -59.75
N SER A 170 10.68 -37.56 -60.48
CA SER A 170 10.18 -37.47 -61.86
C SER A 170 11.21 -38.04 -62.84
N GLU A 171 10.98 -39.28 -63.28
CA GLU A 171 11.79 -39.97 -64.31
C GLU A 171 11.23 -39.75 -65.73
N LYS A 172 9.98 -39.29 -65.85
CA LYS A 172 9.23 -39.06 -67.10
C LYS A 172 8.56 -37.70 -67.04
N GLU A 173 8.37 -37.06 -68.20
CA GLU A 173 7.66 -35.77 -68.29
C GLU A 173 6.17 -35.92 -67.96
N ASP A 174 5.61 -37.10 -68.20
CA ASP A 174 4.24 -37.46 -67.83
C ASP A 174 4.21 -38.25 -66.52
N ILE A 175 3.39 -37.79 -65.58
CA ILE A 175 3.16 -38.45 -64.28
C ILE A 175 1.69 -38.85 -64.15
N GLU A 176 1.45 -40.15 -64.10
CA GLU A 176 0.12 -40.72 -63.84
C GLU A 176 -0.14 -40.83 -62.34
N ILE A 177 -1.30 -40.34 -61.90
CA ILE A 177 -1.78 -40.43 -60.53
C ILE A 177 -3.08 -41.23 -60.51
N ILE A 178 -3.07 -42.34 -59.76
CA ILE A 178 -4.25 -43.17 -59.53
C ILE A 178 -4.59 -43.16 -58.04
N VAL A 179 -5.85 -42.92 -57.71
CA VAL A 179 -6.35 -42.92 -56.33
C VAL A 179 -7.49 -43.93 -56.21
N HIS A 180 -7.25 -44.98 -55.44
CA HIS A 180 -8.29 -45.91 -54.98
C HIS A 180 -8.97 -45.31 -53.77
N VAL A 181 -10.30 -45.34 -53.77
CA VAL A 181 -11.12 -44.85 -52.64
C VAL A 181 -12.19 -45.88 -52.33
N ALA A 182 -12.38 -46.20 -51.05
CA ALA A 182 -13.47 -47.04 -50.58
C ALA A 182 -14.06 -46.47 -49.29
N ASN A 183 -15.39 -46.52 -49.16
CA ASN A 183 -16.10 -46.07 -47.97
C ASN A 183 -17.29 -46.99 -47.69
N PHE A 184 -17.30 -47.60 -46.50
CA PHE A 184 -18.42 -48.40 -45.99
C PHE A 184 -18.93 -47.91 -44.62
N ASP A 185 -18.27 -46.91 -44.02
CA ASP A 185 -18.48 -46.51 -42.63
C ASP A 185 -19.11 -45.12 -42.47
N TYR A 186 -19.07 -44.27 -43.52
CA TYR A 186 -19.41 -42.85 -43.39
C TYR A 186 -20.41 -42.36 -44.44
N ALA A 187 -21.25 -41.40 -44.06
CA ALA A 187 -22.29 -40.85 -44.94
C ALA A 187 -21.74 -39.99 -46.11
N ASN A 188 -20.52 -39.46 -46.00
CA ASN A 188 -19.85 -38.68 -47.05
C ASN A 188 -18.68 -39.46 -47.67
N SER A 189 -18.53 -39.39 -48.98
CA SER A 189 -17.63 -40.30 -49.70
C SER A 189 -16.87 -39.60 -50.83
N GLY A 190 -15.77 -40.18 -51.29
CA GLY A 190 -14.93 -39.61 -52.34
C GLY A 190 -13.78 -38.75 -51.81
N ILE A 191 -13.36 -37.79 -52.65
CA ILE A 191 -12.24 -36.89 -52.40
C ILE A 191 -12.80 -35.48 -52.16
N PRO A 192 -13.28 -35.16 -50.95
CA PRO A 192 -13.94 -33.90 -50.64
C PRO A 192 -12.97 -32.73 -50.45
N ALA A 193 -11.66 -32.97 -50.45
CA ALA A 193 -10.63 -31.96 -50.26
C ALA A 193 -9.53 -32.11 -51.29
N SER A 194 -8.93 -30.98 -51.66
CA SER A 194 -7.92 -30.85 -52.69
C SER A 194 -6.68 -31.70 -52.40
N LEU A 195 -6.13 -32.33 -53.44
CA LEU A 195 -4.80 -32.93 -53.43
C LEU A 195 -3.78 -31.86 -53.85
N TYR A 196 -2.62 -31.83 -53.19
CA TYR A 196 -1.58 -30.84 -53.48
C TYR A 196 -0.34 -31.50 -54.05
N PHE A 197 0.20 -30.88 -55.09
CA PHE A 197 1.44 -31.27 -55.75
C PHE A 197 2.43 -30.11 -55.73
N GLY A 198 3.72 -30.41 -55.59
CA GLY A 198 4.77 -29.41 -55.61
C GLY A 198 6.13 -29.99 -55.26
N GLU A 199 7.15 -29.13 -55.23
CA GLU A 199 8.51 -29.52 -54.86
C GLU A 199 8.56 -30.04 -53.41
N GLN A 200 9.39 -31.05 -53.14
CA GLN A 200 9.53 -31.66 -51.81
C GLN A 200 9.77 -30.61 -50.70
N SER A 201 10.70 -29.67 -50.93
CA SER A 201 11.12 -28.67 -49.93
C SER A 201 9.95 -27.75 -49.54
N ALA A 202 9.25 -27.20 -50.53
CA ALA A 202 8.09 -26.35 -50.36
C ALA A 202 6.92 -27.05 -49.68
N MET A 203 6.66 -28.30 -50.07
CA MET A 203 5.56 -29.10 -49.53
C MET A 203 5.80 -29.48 -48.06
N LEU A 204 7.05 -29.83 -47.70
CA LEU A 204 7.46 -30.04 -46.31
C LEU A 204 7.33 -28.77 -45.47
N ALA A 205 7.81 -27.63 -45.97
CA ALA A 205 7.69 -26.35 -45.27
C ALA A 205 6.22 -25.99 -44.99
N ALA A 206 5.34 -26.14 -45.98
CA ALA A 206 3.91 -25.89 -45.81
C ALA A 206 3.26 -26.85 -44.80
N GLN A 207 3.65 -28.13 -44.79
CA GLN A 207 3.15 -29.09 -43.80
C GLN A 207 3.65 -28.78 -42.39
N GLN A 208 4.92 -28.40 -42.24
CA GLN A 208 5.49 -28.01 -40.95
C GLN A 208 4.76 -26.79 -40.38
N VAL A 209 4.48 -25.77 -41.19
CA VAL A 209 3.69 -24.60 -40.78
C VAL A 209 2.29 -25.01 -40.31
N SER A 210 1.59 -25.86 -41.06
CA SER A 210 0.25 -26.33 -40.68
C SER A 210 0.26 -27.11 -39.35
N LYS A 211 1.20 -28.05 -39.19
CA LYS A 211 1.38 -28.81 -37.95
C LYS A 211 1.77 -27.90 -36.78
N ALA A 212 2.59 -26.88 -37.00
CA ALA A 212 2.99 -25.93 -35.95
C ALA A 212 1.80 -25.10 -35.42
N TYR A 213 0.88 -24.65 -36.29
CA TYR A 213 -0.33 -23.95 -35.85
C TYR A 213 -1.24 -24.86 -35.00
N GLU A 214 -1.45 -26.10 -35.42
CA GLU A 214 -2.27 -27.05 -34.66
C GLU A 214 -1.61 -27.47 -33.33
N LEU A 215 -0.30 -27.75 -33.35
CA LEU A 215 0.46 -28.11 -32.16
C LEU A 215 0.54 -26.95 -31.16
N SER A 216 0.72 -25.71 -31.63
CA SER A 216 0.72 -24.54 -30.73
C SER A 216 -0.65 -24.34 -30.08
N THR A 217 -1.74 -24.53 -30.82
CA THR A 217 -3.10 -24.48 -30.26
C THR A 217 -3.31 -25.57 -29.21
N PHE A 218 -2.91 -26.81 -29.51
CA PHE A 218 -2.93 -27.92 -28.55
C PHE A 218 -2.14 -27.58 -27.28
N ALA A 219 -0.90 -27.10 -27.43
CA ALA A 219 -0.03 -26.77 -26.31
C ALA A 219 -0.59 -25.64 -25.43
N VAL A 220 -1.15 -24.58 -26.04
CA VAL A 220 -1.80 -23.47 -25.30
C VAL A 220 -2.99 -23.98 -24.50
N LEU A 221 -3.87 -24.79 -25.09
CA LEU A 221 -5.04 -25.33 -24.40
C LEU A 221 -4.65 -26.32 -23.30
N ALA A 222 -3.65 -27.17 -23.53
CA ALA A 222 -3.12 -28.10 -22.54
C ALA A 222 -2.48 -27.35 -21.35
N ALA A 223 -1.71 -26.29 -21.61
CA ALA A 223 -1.12 -25.45 -20.58
C ALA A 223 -2.19 -24.73 -19.74
N LEU A 224 -3.21 -24.15 -20.38
CA LEU A 224 -4.35 -23.55 -19.69
C LEU A 224 -5.10 -24.58 -18.84
N SER A 225 -5.31 -25.78 -19.38
CA SER A 225 -5.92 -26.88 -18.64
C SER A 225 -5.13 -27.23 -17.38
N PHE A 226 -3.81 -27.34 -17.48
CA PHE A 226 -2.93 -27.63 -16.35
C PHE A 226 -3.02 -26.52 -15.29
N ILE A 227 -2.97 -25.25 -15.72
CA ILE A 227 -3.11 -24.09 -14.82
C ILE A 227 -4.45 -24.13 -14.06
N PHE A 228 -5.57 -24.39 -14.75
CA PHE A 228 -6.87 -24.45 -14.08
C PHE A 228 -7.01 -25.63 -13.11
N PHE A 229 -6.47 -26.81 -13.45
CA PHE A 229 -6.43 -27.93 -12.51
C PHE A 229 -5.54 -27.64 -11.31
N LEU A 230 -4.39 -26.98 -11.51
CA LEU A 230 -3.52 -26.55 -10.41
C LEU A 230 -4.25 -25.55 -9.51
N CYS A 231 -4.89 -24.53 -10.07
CA CYS A 231 -5.71 -23.58 -9.33
C CYS A 231 -6.84 -24.26 -8.55
N PHE A 232 -7.52 -25.25 -9.16
CA PHE A 232 -8.55 -26.04 -8.48
C PHE A 232 -7.98 -26.89 -7.34
N ALA A 233 -6.84 -27.54 -7.55
CA ALA A 233 -6.16 -28.36 -6.53
C ALA A 233 -5.72 -27.50 -5.34
N VAL A 234 -5.11 -26.34 -5.60
CA VAL A 234 -4.75 -25.36 -4.58
C VAL A 234 -6.00 -24.89 -3.82
N ALA A 235 -7.06 -24.49 -4.52
CA ALA A 235 -8.30 -24.08 -3.87
C ALA A 235 -8.93 -25.20 -3.02
N ALA A 236 -8.84 -26.45 -3.47
CA ALA A 236 -9.32 -27.63 -2.73
C ALA A 236 -8.50 -27.91 -1.47
N LEU A 237 -7.17 -27.68 -1.48
CA LEU A 237 -6.30 -27.79 -0.29
C LEU A 237 -6.74 -26.80 0.81
N TYR A 238 -7.15 -25.59 0.42
CA TYR A 238 -7.70 -24.58 1.34
C TYR A 238 -9.20 -24.76 1.65
N ARG A 239 -9.76 -25.97 1.40
CA ARG A 239 -11.18 -26.33 1.61
C ARG A 239 -12.21 -25.44 0.87
N GLN A 240 -11.79 -24.70 -0.16
CA GLN A 240 -12.68 -23.93 -1.04
C GLN A 240 -12.81 -24.62 -2.40
N LYS A 241 -13.77 -25.54 -2.53
CA LYS A 241 -14.01 -26.26 -3.79
C LYS A 241 -14.80 -25.40 -4.78
N ASP A 242 -14.11 -24.54 -5.54
CA ASP A 242 -14.71 -23.85 -6.68
C ASP A 242 -14.69 -24.76 -7.94
N TYR A 243 -15.78 -25.50 -8.12
CA TYR A 243 -15.98 -26.38 -9.28
C TYR A 243 -15.99 -25.64 -10.64
N THR A 244 -16.11 -24.31 -10.66
CA THR A 244 -16.00 -23.57 -11.93
C THR A 244 -14.59 -23.62 -12.52
N LEU A 245 -13.56 -23.68 -11.67
CA LEU A 245 -12.17 -23.89 -12.09
C LEU A 245 -11.96 -25.31 -12.65
N LEU A 246 -12.59 -26.32 -12.03
CA LEU A 246 -12.57 -27.69 -12.51
C LEU A 246 -13.20 -27.81 -13.91
N PHE A 247 -14.37 -27.19 -14.10
CA PHE A 247 -15.03 -27.18 -15.41
C PHE A 247 -14.19 -26.50 -16.47
N PHE A 248 -13.46 -25.41 -16.15
CA PHE A 248 -12.52 -24.79 -17.07
C PHE A 248 -11.34 -25.68 -17.45
N GLY A 249 -10.74 -26.35 -16.48
CA GLY A 249 -9.67 -27.32 -16.72
C GLY A 249 -10.15 -28.43 -17.66
N LEU A 250 -11.30 -29.03 -17.38
CA LEU A 250 -11.89 -30.08 -18.23
C LEU A 250 -12.22 -29.56 -19.63
N LEU A 251 -12.80 -28.37 -19.76
CA LEU A 251 -13.14 -27.77 -21.04
C LEU A 251 -11.88 -27.54 -21.90
N CYS A 252 -10.80 -26.99 -21.30
CA CYS A 252 -9.52 -26.81 -21.97
C CYS A 252 -8.91 -28.15 -22.39
N SER A 253 -8.95 -29.17 -21.53
CA SER A 253 -8.47 -30.53 -21.82
C SER A 253 -9.17 -31.15 -23.03
N PHE A 254 -10.51 -31.16 -23.03
CA PHE A 254 -11.27 -31.77 -24.11
C PHE A 254 -11.16 -30.99 -25.42
N TYR A 255 -11.07 -29.65 -25.38
CA TYR A 255 -10.76 -28.88 -26.58
C TYR A 255 -9.33 -29.11 -27.08
N ALA A 256 -8.34 -29.25 -26.20
CA ALA A 256 -6.99 -29.61 -26.60
C ALA A 256 -7.00 -30.96 -27.33
N LEU A 257 -7.59 -31.99 -26.71
CA LEU A 257 -7.69 -33.33 -27.28
C LEU A 257 -8.45 -33.32 -28.62
N TYR A 258 -9.59 -32.63 -28.71
CA TYR A 258 -10.35 -32.49 -29.94
C TYR A 258 -9.53 -31.83 -31.06
N ASN A 259 -8.93 -30.65 -30.81
CA ASN A 259 -8.15 -29.95 -31.83
C ASN A 259 -6.90 -30.74 -32.25
N GLY A 260 -6.30 -31.53 -31.35
CA GLY A 260 -5.18 -32.40 -31.67
C GLY A 260 -5.54 -33.62 -32.53
N LEU A 261 -6.83 -33.99 -32.61
CA LEU A 261 -7.36 -35.10 -33.42
C LEU A 261 -8.05 -34.65 -34.72
N VAL A 262 -8.20 -33.35 -34.94
CA VAL A 262 -8.79 -32.73 -36.13
C VAL A 262 -7.65 -32.12 -37.00
N GLY A 263 -7.91 -31.85 -38.28
CA GLY A 263 -6.91 -31.23 -39.16
C GLY A 263 -5.78 -32.20 -39.53
N GLU A 264 -4.52 -31.82 -39.30
CA GLU A 264 -3.30 -32.62 -39.46
C GLU A 264 -3.15 -33.73 -38.41
N ARG A 265 -4.00 -33.74 -37.37
CA ARG A 265 -4.03 -34.77 -36.31
C ARG A 265 -2.70 -34.90 -35.58
N VAL A 266 -2.17 -33.76 -35.13
CA VAL A 266 -0.87 -33.64 -34.47
C VAL A 266 -0.68 -34.59 -33.27
N LEU A 267 -1.75 -35.01 -32.59
CA LEU A 267 -1.64 -35.98 -31.49
C LEU A 267 -1.17 -37.37 -31.92
N LEU A 268 -1.44 -37.76 -33.17
CA LEU A 268 -0.97 -39.03 -33.72
C LEU A 268 0.54 -39.04 -33.96
N MET A 269 1.23 -37.89 -33.86
CA MET A 269 2.69 -37.84 -33.85
C MET A 269 3.29 -38.42 -32.56
N PHE A 270 2.54 -38.41 -31.47
CA PHE A 270 2.98 -38.90 -30.15
C PHE A 270 2.46 -40.30 -29.84
N VAL A 271 1.36 -40.70 -30.49
CA VAL A 271 0.67 -41.96 -30.18
C VAL A 271 0.55 -42.81 -31.44
N HIS A 272 1.18 -43.99 -31.40
CA HIS A 272 1.25 -44.93 -32.52
C HIS A 272 0.43 -46.20 -32.23
N GLY A 273 -0.13 -46.83 -33.26
CA GLY A 273 -0.79 -48.15 -33.15
C GLY A 273 -2.25 -48.15 -32.70
N ILE A 274 -2.89 -46.98 -32.55
CA ILE A 274 -4.33 -46.89 -32.26
C ILE A 274 -5.16 -47.06 -33.54
N SER A 275 -6.28 -47.80 -33.46
CA SER A 275 -7.20 -47.95 -34.59
C SER A 275 -7.86 -46.62 -34.95
N PHE A 276 -8.08 -46.40 -36.26
CA PHE A 276 -8.75 -45.18 -36.74
C PHE A 276 -10.17 -45.03 -36.15
N GLU A 277 -10.90 -46.13 -35.96
CA GLU A 277 -12.21 -46.11 -35.33
C GLU A 277 -12.18 -45.52 -33.92
N LEU A 278 -11.20 -45.93 -33.09
CA LEU A 278 -11.08 -45.41 -31.73
C LEU A 278 -10.73 -43.92 -31.75
N ILE A 279 -9.81 -43.49 -32.62
CA ILE A 279 -9.46 -42.07 -32.78
C ILE A 279 -10.70 -41.24 -33.15
N PHE A 280 -11.50 -41.75 -34.10
CA PHE A 280 -12.70 -41.07 -34.57
C PHE A 280 -13.76 -40.95 -33.46
N LYS A 281 -14.01 -42.04 -32.72
CA LYS A 281 -14.94 -42.04 -31.57
C LYS A 281 -14.46 -41.15 -30.42
N VAL A 282 -13.17 -41.18 -30.08
CA VAL A 282 -12.60 -40.31 -29.03
C VAL A 282 -12.76 -38.84 -29.41
N LYS A 283 -12.52 -38.48 -30.67
CA LYS A 283 -12.76 -37.12 -31.18
C LYS A 283 -14.21 -36.69 -30.96
N ASP A 284 -15.20 -37.51 -31.33
CA ASP A 284 -16.63 -37.20 -31.15
C ASP A 284 -17.02 -37.12 -29.67
N LEU A 285 -16.49 -38.01 -28.82
CA LEU A 285 -16.74 -37.96 -27.38
C LEU A 285 -16.18 -36.69 -26.74
N CYS A 286 -15.02 -36.19 -27.20
CA CYS A 286 -14.43 -34.95 -26.70
C CYS A 286 -15.29 -33.73 -27.03
N SER A 287 -15.80 -33.63 -28.26
CA SER A 287 -16.66 -32.50 -28.64
C SER A 287 -17.98 -32.50 -27.85
N LEU A 288 -18.58 -33.67 -27.63
CA LEU A 288 -19.79 -33.83 -26.81
C LEU A 288 -19.53 -33.51 -25.33
N ALA A 289 -18.40 -33.96 -24.78
CA ALA A 289 -18.01 -33.67 -23.40
C ALA A 289 -17.82 -32.16 -23.16
N CYS A 290 -17.17 -31.45 -24.09
CA CYS A 290 -17.05 -29.99 -24.03
C CYS A 290 -18.42 -29.31 -23.84
N LEU A 291 -19.44 -29.80 -24.52
CA LEU A 291 -20.78 -29.21 -24.45
C LEU A 291 -21.52 -29.47 -23.16
N VAL A 292 -21.43 -30.69 -22.66
CA VAL A 292 -21.96 -31.05 -21.34
C VAL A 292 -21.32 -30.17 -20.26
N ILE A 293 -20.00 -30.01 -20.31
CA ILE A 293 -19.24 -29.19 -19.36
C ILE A 293 -19.61 -27.71 -19.50
N LEU A 294 -19.77 -27.20 -20.72
CA LEU A 294 -20.20 -25.83 -20.97
C LEU A 294 -21.59 -25.56 -20.37
N ALA A 295 -22.54 -26.48 -20.55
CA ALA A 295 -23.87 -26.36 -19.97
C ALA A 295 -23.85 -26.38 -18.44
N LEU A 296 -23.05 -27.27 -17.83
CA LEU A 296 -22.83 -27.32 -16.38
C LEU A 296 -22.17 -26.04 -15.84
N TYR A 297 -21.21 -25.50 -16.57
CA TYR A 297 -20.54 -24.24 -16.22
C TYR A 297 -21.54 -23.08 -16.17
N PHE A 298 -22.34 -22.89 -17.22
CA PHE A 298 -23.31 -21.78 -17.27
C PHE A 298 -24.42 -21.92 -16.22
N PHE A 299 -24.86 -23.15 -15.94
CA PHE A 299 -25.78 -23.42 -14.83
C PHE A 299 -25.18 -23.03 -13.47
N ARG A 300 -23.89 -23.32 -13.24
CA ARG A 300 -23.20 -22.98 -11.99
C ARG A 300 -22.90 -21.48 -11.89
N LEU A 301 -22.64 -20.82 -13.02
CA LEU A 301 -22.29 -19.40 -13.07
C LEU A 301 -23.48 -18.51 -12.68
N LYS A 302 -24.63 -18.68 -13.33
CA LYS A 302 -25.90 -18.01 -12.99
C LYS A 302 -27.08 -18.88 -13.42
N LYS A 303 -27.92 -19.25 -12.45
CA LYS A 303 -29.15 -20.04 -12.66
C LYS A 303 -30.16 -19.38 -13.61
N ASP A 304 -30.09 -18.06 -13.77
CA ASP A 304 -30.95 -17.31 -14.69
C ASP A 304 -30.56 -17.48 -16.16
N ILE A 305 -29.33 -17.93 -16.43
CA ILE A 305 -28.86 -18.18 -17.80
C ILE A 305 -29.34 -19.54 -18.28
N LEU A 306 -29.16 -20.62 -17.51
CA LEU A 306 -29.67 -21.96 -17.81
C LEU A 306 -30.48 -22.50 -16.63
N SER A 307 -31.72 -22.93 -16.90
CA SER A 307 -32.54 -23.58 -15.87
C SER A 307 -32.06 -25.02 -15.62
N LEU A 308 -32.25 -25.52 -14.38
CA LEU A 308 -31.86 -26.89 -14.02
C LEU A 308 -32.49 -27.95 -14.93
N LYS A 309 -33.79 -27.82 -15.24
CA LYS A 309 -34.51 -28.76 -16.12
C LYS A 309 -33.93 -28.80 -17.52
N PHE A 310 -33.56 -27.64 -18.05
CA PHE A 310 -32.97 -27.52 -19.38
C PHE A 310 -31.55 -28.11 -19.40
N THR A 311 -30.73 -27.84 -18.38
CA THR A 311 -29.40 -28.45 -18.24
C THR A 311 -29.49 -29.98 -18.12
N GLN A 312 -30.43 -30.50 -17.34
CA GLN A 312 -30.68 -31.95 -17.24
C GLN A 312 -31.12 -32.56 -18.57
N ALA A 313 -32.00 -31.89 -19.32
CA ALA A 313 -32.43 -32.34 -20.64
C ALA A 313 -31.26 -32.43 -21.63
N ILE A 314 -30.38 -31.42 -21.65
CA ILE A 314 -29.16 -31.42 -22.49
C ILE A 314 -28.23 -32.55 -22.08
N ILE A 315 -27.96 -32.72 -20.79
CA ILE A 315 -27.08 -33.79 -20.29
C ILE A 315 -27.64 -35.17 -20.64
N PHE A 316 -28.96 -35.36 -20.54
CA PHE A 316 -29.61 -36.61 -20.94
C PHE A 316 -29.50 -36.86 -22.45
N LEU A 317 -29.79 -35.84 -23.28
CA LEU A 317 -29.70 -35.93 -24.73
C LEU A 317 -28.26 -36.21 -25.20
N LEU A 318 -27.28 -35.43 -24.74
CA LEU A 318 -25.89 -35.60 -25.13
C LEU A 318 -25.27 -36.86 -24.50
N GLY A 319 -25.61 -37.16 -23.25
CA GLY A 319 -25.12 -38.36 -22.55
C GLY A 319 -25.63 -39.65 -23.18
N SER A 320 -26.91 -39.72 -23.57
CA SER A 320 -27.45 -40.87 -24.31
C SER A 320 -26.77 -41.02 -25.68
N TYR A 321 -26.51 -39.93 -26.39
CA TYR A 321 -25.76 -39.97 -27.64
C TYR A 321 -24.29 -40.39 -27.45
N MET A 322 -23.62 -39.95 -26.37
CA MET A 322 -22.26 -40.42 -26.04
C MET A 322 -22.23 -41.94 -25.82
N ILE A 323 -23.25 -42.51 -25.16
CA ILE A 323 -23.39 -43.97 -25.02
C ILE A 323 -23.51 -44.63 -26.40
N MET A 324 -24.31 -44.06 -27.30
CA MET A 324 -24.44 -44.55 -28.67
C MET A 324 -23.10 -44.52 -29.42
N VAL A 325 -22.30 -43.45 -29.29
CA VAL A 325 -20.97 -43.33 -29.92
C VAL A 325 -20.01 -44.44 -29.43
N VAL A 326 -20.07 -44.81 -28.15
CA VAL A 326 -19.21 -45.86 -27.59
C VAL A 326 -19.56 -47.23 -28.18
N PHE A 327 -20.84 -47.59 -28.20
CA PHE A 327 -21.27 -48.96 -28.50
C PHE A 327 -21.63 -49.22 -29.97
N LEU A 328 -22.05 -48.20 -30.73
CA LEU A 328 -22.47 -48.39 -32.11
C LEU A 328 -21.31 -48.21 -33.09
N PRO A 329 -21.36 -48.86 -34.28
CA PRO A 329 -20.46 -48.59 -35.38
C PRO A 329 -20.60 -47.14 -35.89
N ILE A 330 -19.55 -46.61 -36.51
CA ILE A 330 -19.53 -45.24 -37.06
C ILE A 330 -20.70 -45.02 -38.03
N SER A 331 -20.99 -46.01 -38.88
CA SER A 331 -22.07 -45.91 -39.88
C SER A 331 -23.46 -45.71 -39.28
N THR A 332 -23.72 -46.22 -38.07
CA THR A 332 -25.04 -46.17 -37.44
C THR A 332 -25.28 -44.88 -36.65
N TYR A 333 -24.34 -44.45 -35.81
CA TYR A 333 -24.59 -43.24 -34.98
C TYR A 333 -24.45 -41.95 -35.80
N GLN A 334 -23.65 -41.96 -36.87
CA GLN A 334 -23.44 -40.81 -37.75
C GLN A 334 -24.70 -40.38 -38.51
N THR A 335 -25.68 -41.25 -38.72
CA THR A 335 -26.96 -40.84 -39.33
C THR A 335 -27.77 -39.91 -38.41
N ILE A 336 -27.53 -39.98 -37.10
CA ILE A 336 -28.20 -39.15 -36.08
C ILE A 336 -27.40 -37.87 -35.80
N GLU A 337 -26.08 -37.87 -36.05
CA GLU A 337 -25.17 -36.76 -35.74
C GLU A 337 -25.66 -35.38 -36.20
N PRO A 338 -26.20 -35.19 -37.42
CA PRO A 338 -26.66 -33.86 -37.86
C PRO A 338 -27.77 -33.28 -36.97
N PHE A 339 -28.65 -34.11 -36.44
CA PHE A 339 -29.70 -33.68 -35.51
C PHE A 339 -29.13 -33.29 -34.15
N ILE A 340 -28.09 -33.99 -33.69
CA ILE A 340 -27.36 -33.65 -32.47
C ILE A 340 -26.60 -32.34 -32.64
N ILE A 341 -25.92 -32.14 -33.78
CA ILE A 341 -25.26 -30.87 -34.11
C ILE A 341 -26.29 -29.73 -34.14
N LEU A 342 -27.45 -29.92 -34.75
CA LEU A 342 -28.51 -28.90 -34.76
C LEU A 342 -29.01 -28.55 -33.35
N ALA A 343 -29.22 -29.54 -32.49
CA ALA A 343 -29.59 -29.32 -31.09
C ALA A 343 -28.50 -28.56 -30.31
N TYR A 344 -27.24 -28.94 -30.54
CA TYR A 344 -26.06 -28.25 -30.02
C TYR A 344 -26.01 -26.78 -30.46
N GLU A 345 -26.08 -26.50 -31.76
CA GLU A 345 -26.01 -25.15 -32.31
C GLU A 345 -27.13 -24.26 -31.76
N SER A 346 -28.34 -24.83 -31.65
CA SER A 346 -29.48 -24.15 -31.07
C SER A 346 -29.22 -23.74 -29.61
N MET A 347 -28.53 -24.59 -28.83
CA MET A 347 -28.16 -24.28 -27.44
C MET A 347 -27.16 -23.13 -27.35
N ILE A 348 -26.07 -23.14 -28.13
CA ILE A 348 -25.07 -22.07 -28.05
C ILE A 348 -25.58 -20.74 -28.60
N LEU A 349 -26.43 -20.75 -29.63
CA LEU A 349 -27.14 -19.56 -30.10
C LEU A 349 -28.10 -19.00 -29.04
N TRP A 350 -28.79 -19.88 -28.32
CA TRP A 350 -29.63 -19.48 -27.20
C TRP A 350 -28.82 -18.84 -26.06
N LEU A 351 -27.64 -19.40 -25.73
CA LEU A 351 -26.71 -18.79 -24.77
C LEU A 351 -26.21 -17.43 -25.25
N LEU A 352 -25.94 -17.27 -26.56
CA LEU A 352 -25.50 -16.01 -27.15
C LEU A 352 -26.58 -14.93 -26.97
N LEU A 353 -27.83 -15.27 -27.27
CA LEU A 353 -28.98 -14.37 -27.09
C LEU A 353 -29.16 -14.01 -25.61
N ARG A 354 -29.10 -14.99 -24.70
CA ARG A 354 -29.26 -14.78 -23.26
C ARG A 354 -28.18 -13.87 -22.68
N THR A 355 -26.92 -14.10 -23.05
CA THR A 355 -25.79 -13.28 -22.58
C THR A 355 -25.82 -11.87 -23.17
N ALA A 356 -26.27 -11.71 -24.43
CA ALA A 356 -26.53 -10.40 -25.03
C ALA A 356 -27.61 -9.62 -24.26
N ILE A 357 -28.74 -10.25 -23.95
CA ILE A 357 -29.82 -9.64 -23.15
C ILE A 357 -29.32 -9.25 -21.75
N LEU A 358 -28.52 -10.12 -21.11
CA LEU A 358 -27.93 -9.86 -19.81
C LEU A 358 -26.99 -8.64 -19.85
N HIS A 359 -26.14 -8.52 -20.87
CA HIS A 359 -25.29 -7.35 -21.06
C HIS A 359 -26.10 -6.07 -21.27
N ILE A 360 -27.15 -6.10 -22.11
CA ILE A 360 -28.02 -4.94 -22.35
C ILE A 360 -28.66 -4.45 -21.04
N LYS A 361 -29.12 -5.37 -20.19
CA LYS A 361 -29.77 -5.09 -18.90
C LYS A 361 -28.79 -4.80 -17.75
N SER A 362 -27.49 -4.99 -17.94
CA SER A 362 -26.50 -4.90 -16.86
C SER A 362 -26.32 -3.49 -16.27
N VAL A 363 -26.22 -3.44 -14.93
CA VAL A 363 -25.92 -2.24 -14.12
C VAL A 363 -24.40 -2.00 -14.10
N SER A 364 -23.94 -0.76 -13.86
CA SER A 364 -22.53 -0.31 -14.00
C SER A 364 -21.48 -1.29 -13.45
N GLY A 365 -21.71 -1.89 -12.27
CA GLY A 365 -20.77 -2.84 -11.65
C GLY A 365 -20.65 -4.19 -12.35
N GLU A 366 -21.68 -4.68 -13.06
CA GLU A 366 -21.66 -5.98 -13.74
C GLU A 366 -21.43 -5.89 -15.26
N ARG A 367 -21.27 -4.67 -15.80
CA ARG A 367 -21.18 -4.44 -17.26
C ARG A 367 -20.03 -5.19 -17.91
N LEU A 368 -18.83 -5.10 -17.32
CA LEU A 368 -17.63 -5.72 -17.87
C LEU A 368 -17.76 -7.24 -17.91
N LYS A 369 -18.20 -7.87 -16.80
CA LYS A 369 -18.42 -9.31 -16.76
C LYS A 369 -19.45 -9.79 -17.78
N SER A 370 -20.57 -9.08 -17.86
CA SER A 370 -21.66 -9.42 -18.78
C SER A 370 -21.21 -9.29 -20.24
N PHE A 371 -20.38 -8.29 -20.53
CA PHE A 371 -19.77 -8.10 -21.84
C PHE A 371 -18.78 -9.22 -22.20
N LEU A 372 -17.86 -9.52 -21.28
CA LEU A 372 -16.89 -10.61 -21.46
C LEU A 372 -17.59 -11.96 -21.62
N LEU A 373 -18.68 -12.20 -20.87
CA LEU A 373 -19.47 -13.42 -21.01
C LEU A 373 -20.13 -13.53 -22.38
N PHE A 374 -20.70 -12.44 -22.90
CA PHE A 374 -21.21 -12.38 -24.27
C PHE A 374 -20.11 -12.65 -25.30
N LEU A 375 -18.94 -12.01 -25.14
CA LEU A 375 -17.82 -12.16 -26.05
C LEU A 375 -17.27 -13.60 -26.06
N ALA A 376 -17.21 -14.27 -24.91
CA ALA A 376 -16.85 -15.68 -24.82
C ALA A 376 -17.85 -16.55 -25.62
N VAL A 377 -19.16 -16.35 -25.42
CA VAL A 377 -20.16 -17.13 -26.17
C VAL A 377 -20.13 -16.80 -27.67
N LEU A 378 -19.84 -15.55 -28.05
CA LEU A 378 -19.66 -15.18 -29.45
C LEU A 378 -18.51 -15.97 -30.08
N PHE A 379 -17.34 -16.03 -29.43
CA PHE A 379 -16.20 -16.76 -29.97
C PHE A 379 -16.39 -18.27 -30.03
N ILE A 380 -17.11 -18.88 -29.08
CA ILE A 380 -17.42 -20.32 -29.19
C ILE A 380 -18.40 -20.62 -30.33
N VAL A 381 -19.36 -19.73 -30.60
CA VAL A 381 -20.25 -19.85 -31.77
C VAL A 381 -19.44 -19.73 -33.06
N LEU A 382 -18.56 -18.74 -33.18
CA LEU A 382 -17.71 -18.57 -34.37
C LEU A 382 -16.76 -19.74 -34.58
N TYR A 383 -16.18 -20.28 -33.50
CA TYR A 383 -15.38 -21.49 -33.56
C TYR A 383 -16.19 -22.67 -34.11
N SER A 384 -17.43 -22.86 -33.64
CA SER A 384 -18.28 -23.94 -34.14
C SER A 384 -18.61 -23.78 -35.62
N VAL A 385 -18.98 -22.57 -36.04
CA VAL A 385 -19.25 -22.28 -37.45
C VAL A 385 -18.03 -22.57 -38.32
N ASP A 386 -16.82 -22.18 -37.89
CA ASP A 386 -15.58 -22.48 -38.62
C ASP A 386 -15.33 -23.99 -38.74
N LEU A 387 -15.56 -24.75 -37.66
CA LEU A 387 -15.45 -26.21 -37.64
C LEU A 387 -16.48 -26.89 -38.56
N ILE A 388 -17.72 -26.39 -38.59
CA ILE A 388 -18.78 -26.89 -39.47
C ILE A 388 -18.35 -26.68 -40.94
N LEU A 389 -17.89 -25.48 -41.28
CA LEU A 389 -17.41 -25.16 -42.63
C LEU A 389 -16.25 -26.06 -43.06
N PHE A 390 -15.30 -26.31 -42.16
CA PHE A 390 -14.20 -27.25 -42.40
C PHE A 390 -14.69 -28.70 -42.56
N SER A 391 -15.62 -29.15 -41.70
CA SER A 391 -16.13 -30.52 -41.71
C SER A 391 -16.92 -30.86 -42.97
N PHE A 392 -17.67 -29.88 -43.49
CA PHE A 392 -18.36 -29.93 -44.79
C PHE A 392 -17.43 -29.70 -45.99
N SER A 393 -16.13 -29.45 -45.74
CA SER A 393 -15.12 -29.21 -46.77
C SER A 393 -15.37 -27.95 -47.61
N LEU A 394 -16.08 -26.96 -47.05
CA LEU A 394 -16.23 -25.61 -47.62
C LEU A 394 -14.99 -24.74 -47.34
N LYS A 395 -14.13 -25.17 -46.40
CA LYS A 395 -12.88 -24.54 -46.01
C LYS A 395 -11.79 -25.61 -45.82
N GLU A 396 -10.53 -25.30 -46.15
CA GLU A 396 -9.43 -26.28 -46.13
C GLU A 396 -8.56 -26.20 -44.86
N ASN A 397 -8.65 -25.11 -44.09
CA ASN A 397 -7.81 -24.87 -42.91
C ASN A 397 -8.62 -24.39 -41.71
N LEU A 398 -8.03 -24.53 -40.52
CA LEU A 398 -8.69 -24.26 -39.22
C LEU A 398 -8.07 -23.09 -38.46
N TRP A 399 -7.13 -22.33 -39.04
CA TRP A 399 -6.39 -21.29 -38.32
C TRP A 399 -7.31 -20.25 -37.65
N LEU A 400 -8.39 -19.86 -38.33
CA LEU A 400 -9.34 -18.88 -37.79
C LEU A 400 -10.13 -19.46 -36.60
N GLY A 401 -10.63 -20.69 -36.72
CA GLY A 401 -11.22 -21.42 -35.60
C GLY A 401 -10.26 -21.56 -34.41
N GLN A 402 -8.98 -21.86 -34.67
CA GLN A 402 -7.95 -21.92 -33.63
C GLN A 402 -7.77 -20.59 -32.89
N VAL A 403 -7.80 -19.47 -33.62
CA VAL A 403 -7.79 -18.14 -32.99
C VAL A 403 -9.04 -17.94 -32.11
N TYR A 404 -10.23 -18.30 -32.60
CA TYR A 404 -11.47 -18.17 -31.83
C TYR A 404 -11.48 -18.99 -30.54
N ILE A 405 -11.00 -20.24 -30.56
CA ILE A 405 -10.97 -21.06 -29.34
C ILE A 405 -9.94 -20.55 -28.33
N VAL A 406 -8.80 -20.01 -28.79
CA VAL A 406 -7.82 -19.36 -27.91
C VAL A 406 -8.42 -18.09 -27.29
N LEU A 407 -9.09 -17.24 -28.08
CA LEU A 407 -9.76 -16.03 -27.58
C LEU A 407 -10.86 -16.36 -26.57
N PHE A 408 -11.68 -17.39 -26.84
CA PHE A 408 -12.68 -17.89 -25.90
C PHE A 408 -12.05 -18.22 -24.54
N ASN A 409 -10.97 -19.01 -24.52
CA ASN A 409 -10.32 -19.42 -23.28
C ASN A 409 -9.62 -18.25 -22.56
N LEU A 410 -9.03 -17.30 -23.30
CA LEU A 410 -8.43 -16.08 -22.73
C LEU A 410 -9.48 -15.21 -22.00
N ILE A 411 -10.66 -15.09 -22.59
CA ILE A 411 -11.77 -14.34 -21.97
C ILE A 411 -12.30 -15.08 -20.74
N MET A 412 -12.41 -16.40 -20.81
CA MET A 412 -12.80 -17.21 -19.65
C MET A 412 -11.80 -17.10 -18.50
N LEU A 413 -10.50 -17.08 -18.81
CA LEU A 413 -9.44 -16.79 -17.84
C LEU A 413 -9.63 -15.38 -17.24
N SER A 414 -9.90 -14.38 -18.07
CA SER A 414 -10.13 -13.00 -17.63
C SER A 414 -11.33 -12.90 -16.69
N LEU A 415 -12.42 -13.64 -16.95
CA LEU A 415 -13.59 -13.74 -16.07
C LEU A 415 -13.25 -14.39 -14.72
N ALA A 416 -12.43 -15.44 -14.72
CA ALA A 416 -11.96 -16.09 -13.49
C ALA A 416 -11.12 -15.13 -12.64
N VAL A 417 -10.20 -14.38 -13.27
CA VAL A 417 -9.38 -13.36 -12.61
C VAL A 417 -10.23 -12.23 -12.02
N LEU A 418 -11.23 -11.73 -12.76
CA LEU A 418 -12.15 -10.71 -12.25
C LEU A 418 -12.92 -11.19 -11.02
N ARG A 419 -13.39 -12.45 -11.02
CA ARG A 419 -14.07 -13.04 -9.85
C ARG A 419 -13.13 -13.16 -8.65
N PHE A 420 -11.87 -13.55 -8.87
CA PHE A 420 -10.87 -13.62 -7.81
C PHE A 420 -10.60 -12.24 -7.21
N PHE A 421 -10.47 -11.21 -8.04
CA PHE A 421 -10.21 -9.85 -7.58
C PHE A 421 -11.37 -9.27 -6.76
N GLU A 422 -12.61 -9.59 -7.12
CA GLU A 422 -13.78 -9.22 -6.32
C GLU A 422 -13.82 -9.95 -4.99
N ALA A 423 -13.58 -11.26 -4.97
CA ALA A 423 -13.49 -12.01 -3.73
C ALA A 423 -12.39 -11.44 -2.82
N TYR A 424 -11.23 -11.09 -3.38
CA TYR A 424 -10.15 -10.44 -2.65
C TYR A 424 -10.58 -9.08 -2.07
N ARG A 425 -11.24 -8.21 -2.85
CA ARG A 425 -11.77 -6.94 -2.36
C ARG A 425 -12.80 -7.12 -1.25
N THR A 426 -13.68 -8.11 -1.36
CA THR A 426 -14.64 -8.43 -0.31
C THR A 426 -13.92 -8.87 0.96
N VAL A 427 -12.95 -9.79 0.85
CA VAL A 427 -12.14 -10.24 2.00
C VAL A 427 -11.40 -9.08 2.65
N ASP A 428 -10.77 -8.20 1.88
CA ASP A 428 -10.06 -7.03 2.41
C ASP A 428 -11.02 -6.04 3.11
N SER A 429 -12.20 -5.81 2.53
CA SER A 429 -13.24 -4.99 3.15
C SER A 429 -13.74 -5.56 4.48
N MET A 430 -13.97 -6.87 4.54
CA MET A 430 -14.39 -7.57 5.77
C MET A 430 -13.31 -7.54 6.83
N LYS A 431 -12.03 -7.73 6.44
CA LYS A 431 -10.88 -7.56 7.33
C LYS A 431 -10.84 -6.15 7.91
N ASN A 432 -10.99 -5.12 7.08
CA ASN A 432 -10.96 -3.73 7.54
C ASN A 432 -12.17 -3.39 8.45
N GLN A 433 -13.35 -3.95 8.17
CA GLN A 433 -14.51 -3.83 9.06
C GLN A 433 -14.27 -4.52 10.41
N LEU A 434 -13.67 -5.71 10.40
CA LEU A 434 -13.34 -6.44 11.62
C LEU A 434 -12.34 -5.66 12.48
N LEU A 435 -11.27 -5.14 11.87
CA LEU A 435 -10.29 -4.30 12.56
C LEU A 435 -10.93 -3.04 13.17
N ARG A 436 -11.88 -2.43 12.45
CA ARG A 436 -12.62 -1.25 12.95
C ARG A 436 -13.52 -1.61 14.12
N LEU A 437 -14.23 -2.74 14.06
CA LEU A 437 -15.07 -3.22 15.15
C LEU A 437 -14.23 -3.53 16.39
N ASP A 438 -13.05 -4.10 16.21
CA ASP A 438 -12.14 -4.39 17.31
C ASP A 438 -11.66 -3.08 17.98
N LYS A 439 -11.23 -2.09 17.19
CA LYS A 439 -10.87 -0.75 17.69
C LYS A 439 -12.01 -0.08 18.46
N ILE A 440 -13.25 -0.12 17.92
CA ILE A 440 -14.43 0.44 18.60
C ILE A 440 -14.69 -0.27 19.94
N LYS A 441 -14.55 -1.60 19.98
CA LYS A 441 -14.72 -2.39 21.20
C LYS A 441 -13.70 -1.97 22.28
N ASP A 442 -12.45 -1.74 21.88
CA ASP A 442 -11.39 -1.37 22.82
C ASP A 442 -11.52 0.08 23.30
N ASP A 443 -11.85 1.01 22.40
CA ASP A 443 -12.13 2.41 22.75
C ASP A 443 -13.37 2.51 23.67
N PHE A 444 -14.40 1.69 23.43
CA PHE A 444 -15.56 1.60 24.31
C PHE A 444 -15.17 1.15 25.72
N LEU A 445 -14.41 0.06 25.85
CA LEU A 445 -13.97 -0.45 27.16
C LEU A 445 -13.10 0.58 27.91
N SER A 446 -12.22 1.28 27.21
CA SER A 446 -11.38 2.33 27.81
C SER A 446 -12.20 3.52 28.28
N ASN A 447 -13.06 4.07 27.42
CA ASN A 447 -13.84 5.27 27.71
C ASN A 447 -14.88 5.00 28.80
N THR A 448 -15.64 3.90 28.71
CA THR A 448 -16.63 3.53 29.73
C THR A 448 -15.97 3.35 31.09
N SER A 449 -14.76 2.78 31.15
CA SER A 449 -14.07 2.61 32.43
C SER A 449 -13.61 3.93 33.05
N HIS A 450 -13.15 4.88 32.22
CA HIS A 450 -12.83 6.23 32.68
C HIS A 450 -14.08 6.96 33.19
N GLU A 451 -15.17 6.89 32.43
CA GLU A 451 -16.46 7.50 32.83
C GLU A 451 -17.08 6.86 34.08
N LEU A 452 -16.80 5.59 34.36
CA LEU A 452 -17.21 4.93 35.61
C LEU A 452 -16.29 5.31 36.79
N LYS A 453 -14.99 5.51 36.56
CA LYS A 453 -14.00 5.79 37.61
C LYS A 453 -14.18 7.16 38.23
N THR A 454 -14.45 8.19 37.42
CA THR A 454 -14.60 9.58 37.87
C THR A 454 -15.74 9.79 38.88
N PRO A 455 -17.01 9.43 38.60
CA PRO A 455 -18.10 9.62 39.56
C PRO A 455 -17.91 8.75 40.81
N LEU A 456 -17.29 7.58 40.66
CA LEU A 456 -17.05 6.67 41.76
C LEU A 456 -15.99 7.19 42.75
N ASN A 457 -14.90 7.75 42.23
CA ASN A 457 -13.89 8.42 43.06
C ASN A 457 -14.48 9.65 43.77
N ALA A 458 -15.37 10.40 43.12
CA ALA A 458 -16.07 11.51 43.75
C ALA A 458 -16.94 11.03 44.94
N ILE A 459 -17.73 9.95 44.76
CA ILE A 459 -18.54 9.35 45.83
C ILE A 459 -17.65 8.90 47.00
N VAL A 460 -16.52 8.24 46.72
CA VAL A 460 -15.56 7.79 47.75
C VAL A 460 -14.98 8.97 48.52
N ASN A 461 -14.54 10.03 47.82
CA ASN A 461 -13.91 11.19 48.46
C ASN A 461 -14.89 12.00 49.31
N ILE A 462 -16.13 12.18 48.84
CA ILE A 462 -17.19 12.85 49.62
C ILE A 462 -17.49 12.04 50.89
N ALA A 463 -17.68 10.72 50.75
CA ALA A 463 -17.98 9.86 51.89
C ALA A 463 -16.81 9.80 52.89
N ASP A 464 -15.56 9.76 52.42
CA ASP A 464 -14.34 9.76 53.25
C ASP A 464 -14.14 11.11 53.98
N SER A 465 -14.44 12.23 53.32
CA SER A 465 -14.43 13.57 53.92
C SER A 465 -15.47 13.71 55.04
N LEU A 466 -16.70 13.23 54.80
CA LEU A 466 -17.75 13.19 55.82
C LEU A 466 -17.35 12.30 57.00
N LEU A 467 -16.72 11.15 56.73
CA LEU A 467 -16.20 10.21 57.74
C LEU A 467 -15.12 10.85 58.64
N LYS A 468 -14.31 11.75 58.07
CA LYS A 468 -13.27 12.51 58.79
C LYS A 468 -13.84 13.69 59.59
N GLY A 469 -15.14 13.95 59.52
CA GLY A 469 -15.83 14.96 60.32
C GLY A 469 -15.67 16.40 59.83
N VAL A 470 -15.40 16.59 58.53
CA VAL A 470 -15.15 17.92 57.93
C VAL A 470 -16.36 18.88 58.06
N GLU A 471 -17.60 18.36 58.13
CA GLU A 471 -18.82 19.16 58.34
C GLU A 471 -19.43 19.04 59.76
N GLY A 472 -18.71 18.46 60.72
CA GLY A 472 -19.15 18.35 62.12
C GLY A 472 -19.04 16.94 62.71
N ARG A 473 -19.49 16.77 63.96
CA ARG A 473 -19.49 15.47 64.65
C ARG A 473 -20.56 14.55 64.07
N ILE A 474 -20.11 13.47 63.44
CA ILE A 474 -20.94 12.35 62.98
C ILE A 474 -21.20 11.35 64.11
N SER A 475 -22.39 10.75 64.13
CA SER A 475 -22.74 9.66 65.06
C SER A 475 -22.08 8.33 64.67
N ASP A 476 -21.96 7.40 65.61
CA ASP A 476 -21.36 6.08 65.37
C ASP A 476 -22.07 5.31 64.24
N THR A 477 -23.39 5.43 64.12
CA THR A 477 -24.18 4.82 63.05
C THR A 477 -23.96 5.50 61.70
N GLN A 478 -23.75 6.83 61.67
CA GLN A 478 -23.37 7.56 60.45
C GLN A 478 -21.96 7.21 60.00
N ALA A 479 -21.00 7.09 60.92
CA ALA A 479 -19.64 6.67 60.62
C ALA A 479 -19.60 5.25 60.05
N GLN A 480 -20.41 4.33 60.60
CA GLN A 480 -20.52 2.95 60.10
C GLN A 480 -21.12 2.90 58.69
N ASN A 481 -22.19 3.66 58.41
CA ASN A 481 -22.81 3.72 57.09
C ASN A 481 -21.89 4.38 56.04
N LEU A 482 -21.19 5.46 56.39
CA LEU A 482 -20.19 6.10 55.52
C LEU A 482 -19.01 5.16 55.24
N GLY A 483 -18.59 4.37 56.23
CA GLY A 483 -17.57 3.33 56.05
C GLY A 483 -17.97 2.26 55.03
N ILE A 484 -19.25 1.87 55.02
CA ILE A 484 -19.80 0.96 54.02
C ILE A 484 -19.80 1.59 52.62
N ILE A 485 -20.13 2.87 52.50
CA ILE A 485 -20.12 3.60 51.22
C ILE A 485 -18.69 3.72 50.67
N VAL A 486 -17.73 4.14 51.51
CA VAL A 486 -16.30 4.23 51.15
C VAL A 486 -15.76 2.85 50.74
N GLY A 487 -16.07 1.81 51.52
CA GLY A 487 -15.66 0.44 51.22
C GLY A 487 -16.25 -0.08 49.91
N SER A 488 -17.53 0.20 49.64
CA SER A 488 -18.22 -0.21 48.41
C SER A 488 -17.71 0.54 47.18
N GLY A 489 -17.44 1.84 47.31
CA GLY A 489 -16.88 2.66 46.25
C GLY A 489 -15.46 2.24 45.87
N ARG A 490 -14.57 2.02 46.85
CA ARG A 490 -13.21 1.49 46.60
C ARG A 490 -13.25 0.12 45.91
N LYS A 491 -14.19 -0.76 46.31
CA LYS A 491 -14.39 -2.07 45.69
C LYS A 491 -14.83 -1.98 44.23
N LEU A 492 -15.76 -1.09 43.90
CA LEU A 492 -16.16 -0.85 42.51
C LEU A 492 -14.99 -0.30 41.66
N THR A 493 -14.14 0.56 42.22
CA THR A 493 -12.98 1.12 41.50
C THR A 493 -12.00 0.02 41.15
N TYR A 494 -11.80 -0.91 42.09
CA TYR A 494 -10.98 -2.10 41.88
C TYR A 494 -11.55 -2.98 40.76
N LEU A 495 -12.86 -3.26 40.74
CA LEU A 495 -13.50 -4.07 39.69
C LEU A 495 -13.42 -3.43 38.29
N VAL A 496 -13.58 -2.10 38.20
CA VAL A 496 -13.42 -1.37 36.93
C VAL A 496 -11.98 -1.48 36.43
N ASN A 497 -11.00 -1.35 37.32
CA ASN A 497 -9.59 -1.52 36.97
C ASN A 497 -9.27 -2.97 36.54
N GLU A 498 -9.85 -3.99 37.19
CA GLU A 498 -9.67 -5.40 36.77
C GLU A 498 -10.18 -5.66 35.35
N LEU A 499 -11.32 -5.07 34.99
CA LEU A 499 -11.91 -5.23 33.65
C LEU A 499 -11.06 -4.55 32.58
N LEU A 500 -10.47 -3.40 32.89
CA LEU A 500 -9.48 -2.72 32.04
C LEU A 500 -8.21 -3.55 31.87
N ASP A 501 -7.64 -4.04 32.97
CA ASP A 501 -6.43 -4.84 32.95
C ASP A 501 -6.62 -6.11 32.11
N TYR A 502 -7.77 -6.79 32.23
CA TYR A 502 -8.12 -7.92 31.39
C TYR A 502 -8.18 -7.57 29.89
N SER A 503 -8.76 -6.42 29.53
CA SER A 503 -8.81 -5.95 28.14
C SER A 503 -7.40 -5.70 27.58
N LYS A 504 -6.52 -5.07 28.37
CA LYS A 504 -5.11 -4.83 28.00
C LYS A 504 -4.31 -6.14 27.88
N MET A 505 -4.58 -7.11 28.76
CA MET A 505 -3.92 -8.42 28.75
C MET A 505 -4.20 -9.23 27.48
N LYS A 506 -5.44 -9.17 26.95
CA LYS A 506 -5.83 -9.95 25.77
C LYS A 506 -5.03 -9.56 24.51
N HIS A 507 -4.53 -8.33 24.44
CA HIS A 507 -3.82 -7.78 23.28
C HIS A 507 -2.29 -7.81 23.42
N GLY A 508 -1.76 -8.24 24.58
CA GLY A 508 -0.31 -8.35 24.82
C GLY A 508 0.38 -7.07 25.27
N ASP A 509 -0.37 -6.03 25.65
CA ASP A 509 0.14 -4.67 25.91
C ASP A 509 0.68 -4.45 27.34
N ILE A 510 0.91 -5.51 28.13
CA ILE A 510 1.43 -5.35 29.50
C ILE A 510 2.94 -5.54 29.52
N THR A 511 3.66 -4.44 29.69
CA THR A 511 5.07 -4.39 30.07
C THR A 511 5.19 -4.40 31.61
N LEU A 512 6.15 -5.18 32.13
CA LEU A 512 6.45 -5.23 33.56
C LEU A 512 7.66 -4.35 33.88
N TYR A 513 7.55 -3.55 34.94
CA TYR A 513 8.64 -2.70 35.43
C TYR A 513 9.19 -3.28 36.74
N LYS A 514 10.23 -4.11 36.63
CA LYS A 514 10.76 -4.89 37.76
C LYS A 514 11.77 -4.08 38.59
N SER A 515 11.64 -4.11 39.90
CA SER A 515 12.57 -3.49 40.87
C SER A 515 12.81 -4.42 42.07
N GLY A 516 13.80 -4.11 42.90
CA GLY A 516 14.07 -4.86 44.12
C GLY A 516 13.03 -4.54 45.20
N ILE A 517 12.27 -5.55 45.63
CA ILE A 517 11.13 -5.40 46.54
C ILE A 517 11.40 -6.17 47.83
N ASP A 518 11.14 -5.51 48.96
CA ASP A 518 11.00 -6.17 50.26
C ASP A 518 9.62 -6.87 50.33
N LEU A 519 9.65 -8.20 50.20
CA LEU A 519 8.43 -9.01 50.21
C LEU A 519 7.70 -8.94 51.55
N LYS A 520 8.42 -8.94 52.67
CA LYS A 520 7.82 -8.92 54.01
C LYS A 520 7.06 -7.60 54.22
N ALA A 521 7.70 -6.47 53.92
CA ALA A 521 7.07 -5.16 54.01
C ALA A 521 5.86 -5.01 53.08
N THR A 522 5.93 -5.63 51.88
CA THR A 522 4.83 -5.62 50.92
C THR A 522 3.63 -6.43 51.43
N VAL A 523 3.86 -7.64 51.95
CA VAL A 523 2.81 -8.48 52.56
C VAL A 523 2.19 -7.78 53.77
N ASP A 524 2.99 -7.16 54.63
CA ASP A 524 2.48 -6.38 55.78
C ASP A 524 1.59 -5.21 55.35
N SER A 525 1.97 -4.53 54.26
CA SER A 525 1.16 -3.44 53.68
C SER A 525 -0.21 -3.92 53.22
N VAL A 526 -0.24 -5.01 52.43
CA VAL A 526 -1.47 -5.60 51.91
C VAL A 526 -2.34 -6.13 53.05
N MET A 527 -1.75 -6.80 54.03
CA MET A 527 -2.45 -7.33 55.21
C MET A 527 -3.10 -6.21 56.02
N ARG A 528 -2.42 -5.09 56.28
CA ARG A 528 -3.00 -3.95 57.01
C ARG A 528 -4.28 -3.42 56.36
N ILE A 529 -4.31 -3.35 55.03
CA ILE A 529 -5.49 -2.92 54.27
C ILE A 529 -6.64 -3.90 54.47
N HIS A 530 -6.39 -5.21 54.37
CA HIS A 530 -7.42 -6.22 54.54
C HIS A 530 -7.89 -6.39 55.99
N MET A 531 -7.02 -6.16 56.98
CA MET A 531 -7.37 -6.16 58.40
C MET A 531 -8.43 -5.10 58.73
N PHE A 532 -8.34 -3.92 58.12
CA PHE A 532 -9.33 -2.85 58.28
C PHE A 532 -10.71 -3.24 57.73
N LEU A 533 -10.76 -4.14 56.74
CA LEU A 533 -11.99 -4.58 56.06
C LEU A 533 -12.65 -5.81 56.71
N LEU A 534 -12.03 -6.42 57.74
CA LEU A 534 -12.54 -7.64 58.39
C LEU A 534 -13.86 -7.45 59.16
N GLY A 535 -14.23 -6.21 59.50
CA GLY A 535 -15.57 -5.87 60.00
C GLY A 535 -16.08 -6.72 61.16
N GLY A 536 -15.20 -7.20 62.05
CA GLY A 536 -15.55 -8.01 63.22
C GLY A 536 -15.54 -9.54 63.04
N ARG A 537 -15.07 -10.07 61.90
CA ARG A 537 -14.86 -11.53 61.72
C ARG A 537 -13.69 -12.04 62.58
N GLN A 538 -13.84 -13.24 63.16
CA GLN A 538 -12.80 -13.90 63.97
C GLN A 538 -11.81 -14.66 63.07
N ILE A 539 -11.02 -13.91 62.30
CA ILE A 539 -9.98 -14.47 61.41
C ILE A 539 -8.63 -13.91 61.86
N GLU A 540 -7.70 -14.80 62.17
CA GLU A 540 -6.31 -14.44 62.47
C GLU A 540 -5.51 -14.37 61.17
N ILE A 541 -4.93 -13.22 60.84
CA ILE A 541 -4.06 -13.07 59.65
C ILE A 541 -2.61 -12.97 60.12
N VAL A 542 -1.75 -13.87 59.65
CA VAL A 542 -0.35 -13.96 60.10
C VAL A 542 0.60 -13.86 58.90
N ASN A 543 1.55 -12.91 58.97
CA ASN A 543 2.67 -12.83 58.05
C ASN A 543 3.81 -13.71 58.58
N GLU A 544 4.05 -14.85 57.95
CA GLU A 544 5.08 -15.81 58.31
C GLU A 544 6.30 -15.71 57.37
N VAL A 545 6.47 -14.58 56.66
CA VAL A 545 7.67 -14.30 55.85
C VAL A 545 8.89 -14.02 56.77
N PRO A 546 10.05 -14.68 56.56
CA PRO A 546 11.25 -14.49 57.37
C PRO A 546 11.78 -13.04 57.41
N GLU A 547 12.31 -12.57 58.55
CA GLU A 547 12.83 -11.19 58.74
C GLU A 547 14.09 -10.83 57.92
N GLY A 548 14.65 -11.78 57.19
CA GLY A 548 15.81 -11.58 56.30
C GLY A 548 15.59 -12.16 54.90
N PHE A 549 14.34 -12.18 54.41
CA PHE A 549 14.02 -12.72 53.10
C PHE A 549 14.71 -11.91 51.98
N PRO A 550 15.29 -12.54 50.93
CA PRO A 550 15.98 -11.83 49.87
C PRO A 550 15.06 -10.88 49.11
N ALA A 551 15.62 -9.78 48.59
CA ALA A 551 14.89 -8.82 47.77
C ALA A 551 14.36 -9.50 46.50
N LEU A 552 13.05 -9.37 46.28
CA LEU A 552 12.35 -9.95 45.15
C LEU A 552 12.43 -9.01 43.95
N TYR A 553 12.92 -9.49 42.80
CA TYR A 553 12.97 -8.69 41.57
C TYR A 553 11.68 -8.85 40.76
N ALA A 554 10.66 -8.06 41.07
CA ALA A 554 9.34 -8.13 40.46
C ALA A 554 8.77 -6.72 40.23
N ASP A 555 7.63 -6.62 39.51
CA ASP A 555 6.89 -5.37 39.42
C ASP A 555 6.07 -5.17 40.70
N SER A 556 6.36 -4.10 41.44
CA SER A 556 5.77 -3.86 42.76
C SER A 556 4.25 -3.73 42.71
N ASN A 557 3.72 -3.01 41.72
CA ASN A 557 2.29 -2.80 41.59
C ASN A 557 1.56 -4.10 41.22
N ARG A 558 2.14 -4.90 40.34
CA ARG A 558 1.57 -6.19 39.92
C ARG A 558 1.67 -7.25 41.01
N LEU A 559 2.74 -7.25 41.80
CA LEU A 559 2.88 -8.11 42.97
C LEU A 559 1.83 -7.77 44.04
N ILE A 560 1.64 -6.47 44.33
CA ILE A 560 0.60 -6.00 45.25
C ILE A 560 -0.79 -6.45 44.76
N GLN A 561 -1.06 -6.39 43.45
CA GLN A 561 -2.31 -6.84 42.83
C GLN A 561 -2.52 -8.37 43.00
N ILE A 562 -1.48 -9.18 42.75
CA ILE A 562 -1.52 -10.63 42.99
C ILE A 562 -1.87 -10.92 44.46
N LEU A 563 -1.19 -10.24 45.40
CA LEU A 563 -1.39 -10.43 46.83
C LEU A 563 -2.78 -9.99 47.30
N HIS A 564 -3.30 -8.85 46.83
CA HIS A 564 -4.66 -8.40 47.15
C HIS A 564 -5.73 -9.41 46.72
N ASN A 565 -5.57 -10.02 45.54
CA ASN A 565 -6.53 -11.00 45.05
C ASN A 565 -6.45 -12.31 45.85
N LEU A 566 -5.25 -12.85 46.09
CA LEU A 566 -5.09 -14.12 46.82
C LEU A 566 -5.47 -13.99 48.30
N ILE A 567 -4.97 -12.96 49.00
CA ILE A 567 -5.29 -12.70 50.41
C ILE A 567 -6.77 -12.30 50.56
N GLY A 568 -7.30 -11.51 49.62
CA GLY A 568 -8.71 -11.15 49.58
C GLY A 568 -9.62 -12.36 49.44
N ASN A 569 -9.28 -13.33 48.57
CA ASN A 569 -10.04 -14.57 48.42
C ASN A 569 -9.94 -15.45 49.68
N ALA A 570 -8.74 -15.60 50.26
CA ALA A 570 -8.53 -16.35 51.50
C ALA A 570 -9.42 -15.83 52.65
N ILE A 571 -9.51 -14.50 52.82
CA ILE A 571 -10.38 -13.87 53.83
C ILE A 571 -11.86 -14.00 53.48
N LYS A 572 -12.21 -13.88 52.18
CA LYS A 572 -13.60 -13.95 51.72
C LYS A 572 -14.23 -15.31 51.99
N PHE A 573 -13.47 -16.39 51.80
CA PHE A 573 -13.93 -17.78 51.89
C PHE A 573 -13.60 -18.48 53.22
N THR A 574 -13.07 -17.73 54.19
CA THR A 574 -12.86 -18.17 55.57
C THR A 574 -13.80 -17.40 56.49
N ASP A 575 -14.70 -18.09 57.19
CA ASP A 575 -15.62 -17.44 58.14
C ASP A 575 -15.02 -17.31 59.56
N ARG A 576 -14.27 -18.33 60.00
CA ARG A 576 -13.50 -18.36 61.25
C ARG A 576 -12.24 -19.18 61.04
N GLY A 577 -11.10 -18.77 61.60
CA GLY A 577 -9.85 -19.52 61.52
C GLY A 577 -8.64 -18.63 61.21
N LYS A 578 -7.69 -19.16 60.43
CA LYS A 578 -6.39 -18.51 60.18
C LYS A 578 -6.12 -18.37 58.68
N VAL A 579 -5.56 -17.22 58.30
CA VAL A 579 -4.96 -16.97 56.98
C VAL A 579 -3.47 -16.68 57.18
N SER A 580 -2.60 -17.48 56.61
CA SER A 580 -1.14 -17.30 56.73
C SER A 580 -0.47 -17.13 55.37
N ILE A 581 0.50 -16.21 55.31
CA ILE A 581 1.32 -15.97 54.14
C ILE A 581 2.74 -16.42 54.47
N GLN A 582 3.26 -17.39 53.72
CA GLN A 582 4.60 -17.94 53.86
C GLN A 582 5.38 -17.71 52.56
N ALA A 583 6.70 -17.54 52.68
CA ALA A 583 7.58 -17.49 51.52
C ALA A 583 8.83 -18.32 51.77
N ALA A 584 9.24 -19.09 50.77
CA ALA A 584 10.43 -19.93 50.79
C ALA A 584 11.23 -19.77 49.50
N VAL A 585 12.54 -19.94 49.57
CA VAL A 585 13.41 -20.04 48.39
C VAL A 585 13.58 -21.51 48.06
N THR A 586 13.18 -21.92 46.86
CA THR A 586 13.24 -23.30 46.38
C THR A 586 13.94 -23.32 45.03
N GLY A 587 15.21 -23.72 45.02
CA GLY A 587 16.04 -23.71 43.81
C GLY A 587 16.31 -22.28 43.31
N ASP A 588 15.99 -22.02 42.04
CA ASP A 588 16.10 -20.74 41.35
C ASP A 588 14.83 -19.89 41.42
N ARG A 589 13.89 -20.24 42.32
CA ARG A 589 12.59 -19.58 42.44
C ARG A 589 12.24 -19.27 43.89
N ILE A 590 11.55 -18.15 44.07
CA ILE A 590 10.86 -17.78 45.28
C ILE A 590 9.44 -18.33 45.19
N GLU A 591 9.05 -19.15 46.16
CA GLU A 591 7.71 -19.70 46.30
C GLU A 591 6.98 -18.93 47.41
N ILE A 592 5.77 -18.45 47.11
CA ILE A 592 4.92 -17.69 48.03
C ILE A 592 3.61 -18.46 48.17
N ARG A 593 3.26 -18.81 49.42
CA ARG A 593 2.09 -19.62 49.76
C ARG A 593 1.12 -18.77 50.58
N VAL A 594 -0.13 -18.70 50.12
CA VAL A 594 -1.26 -18.11 50.84
C VAL A 594 -2.18 -19.24 51.28
N THR A 595 -2.21 -19.49 52.59
CA THR A 595 -2.97 -20.60 53.19
C THR A 595 -4.18 -20.05 53.95
N ASP A 596 -5.35 -20.65 53.73
CA ASP A 596 -6.59 -20.37 54.44
C ASP A 596 -7.17 -21.64 55.06
N THR A 597 -7.88 -21.51 56.18
CA THR A 597 -8.63 -22.62 56.82
C THR A 597 -10.13 -22.58 56.48
N GLY A 598 -10.47 -22.10 55.28
CA GLY A 598 -11.84 -21.86 54.84
C GLY A 598 -12.56 -23.10 54.31
N ILE A 599 -13.58 -22.86 53.47
CA ILE A 599 -14.48 -23.91 52.95
C ILE A 599 -13.81 -24.92 52.00
N GLY A 600 -12.61 -24.62 51.50
CA GLY A 600 -11.91 -25.44 50.49
C GLY A 600 -12.61 -25.49 49.12
N ILE A 601 -11.94 -26.07 48.14
CA ILE A 601 -12.34 -26.12 46.72
C ILE A 601 -12.36 -27.59 46.27
N ALA A 602 -13.47 -28.03 45.69
CA ALA A 602 -13.60 -29.38 45.15
C ALA A 602 -12.59 -29.63 44.02
N HIS A 603 -12.00 -30.84 43.97
CA HIS A 603 -10.97 -31.21 42.99
C HIS A 603 -11.41 -30.98 41.54
N SER A 604 -12.69 -31.15 41.21
CA SER A 604 -13.23 -30.92 39.87
C SER A 604 -13.21 -29.45 39.42
N LEU A 605 -13.09 -28.51 40.35
CA LEU A 605 -13.12 -27.07 40.07
C LEU A 605 -11.72 -26.43 40.09
N GLN A 606 -10.69 -27.12 40.61
CA GLN A 606 -9.36 -26.54 40.83
C GLN A 606 -8.64 -26.13 39.55
N GLU A 607 -8.92 -26.77 38.41
CA GLU A 607 -8.40 -26.32 37.11
C GLU A 607 -9.24 -25.18 36.51
N SER A 608 -10.57 -25.22 36.68
CA SER A 608 -11.49 -24.26 36.05
C SER A 608 -11.52 -22.90 36.74
N ILE A 609 -11.17 -22.81 38.03
CA ILE A 609 -11.12 -21.53 38.77
C ILE A 609 -10.14 -20.50 38.20
N PHE A 610 -9.17 -20.93 37.37
CA PHE A 610 -8.23 -20.04 36.69
C PHE A 610 -8.73 -19.58 35.30
N LEU A 611 -9.85 -20.12 34.81
CA LEU A 611 -10.47 -19.68 33.56
C LEU A 611 -11.25 -18.36 33.77
N PRO A 612 -11.24 -17.44 32.78
CA PRO A 612 -11.96 -16.17 32.91
C PRO A 612 -13.47 -16.36 33.07
N PHE A 613 -14.09 -15.59 33.97
CA PHE A 613 -15.55 -15.56 34.24
C PHE A 613 -16.13 -16.82 34.89
N GLU A 614 -15.32 -17.81 35.25
CA GLU A 614 -15.77 -18.97 36.01
C GLU A 614 -15.92 -18.63 37.50
N GLN A 615 -17.01 -19.10 38.11
CA GLN A 615 -17.27 -18.97 39.55
C GLN A 615 -17.74 -20.31 40.10
N ALA A 616 -17.18 -20.73 41.23
CA ALA A 616 -17.68 -21.90 41.94
C ALA A 616 -19.07 -21.58 42.52
N ALA A 617 -20.12 -22.17 41.94
CA ALA A 617 -21.49 -22.02 42.41
C ALA A 617 -21.66 -22.76 43.76
N ILE A 618 -21.42 -22.06 44.86
CA ILE A 618 -21.62 -22.60 46.21
C ILE A 618 -23.08 -22.39 46.59
N SER A 619 -23.83 -23.49 46.68
CA SER A 619 -25.21 -23.47 47.18
C SER A 619 -25.21 -23.23 48.69
N GLY A 620 -25.71 -22.07 49.13
CA GLY A 620 -26.14 -21.88 50.53
C GLY A 620 -25.54 -20.74 51.36
N SER A 621 -24.69 -19.85 50.82
CA SER A 621 -24.18 -18.70 51.58
C SER A 621 -24.48 -17.37 50.89
N ASN A 622 -24.96 -16.37 51.63
CA ASN A 622 -25.17 -14.97 51.20
C ASN A 622 -23.85 -14.23 50.85
N ALA A 623 -22.81 -14.94 50.41
CA ALA A 623 -21.52 -14.38 50.01
C ALA A 623 -21.63 -13.77 48.61
N VAL A 624 -21.52 -12.45 48.53
CA VAL A 624 -21.53 -11.64 47.31
C VAL A 624 -20.60 -12.24 46.24
N ALA A 625 -21.19 -12.66 45.12
CA ALA A 625 -20.50 -13.17 43.93
C ALA A 625 -19.44 -12.16 43.43
N GLY A 626 -18.27 -12.66 43.04
CA GLY A 626 -17.18 -11.86 42.45
C GLY A 626 -17.39 -11.63 40.95
N THR A 627 -16.37 -11.14 40.24
CA THR A 627 -16.38 -11.01 38.76
C THR A 627 -15.89 -12.28 38.04
N GLY A 628 -15.23 -13.20 38.74
CA GLY A 628 -14.61 -14.40 38.14
C GLY A 628 -13.36 -14.09 37.31
N LEU A 629 -12.83 -12.85 37.38
CA LEU A 629 -11.65 -12.44 36.61
C LEU A 629 -10.35 -12.49 37.42
N GLY A 630 -10.43 -12.27 38.74
CA GLY A 630 -9.25 -12.12 39.60
C GLY A 630 -8.21 -13.24 39.44
N LEU A 631 -8.59 -14.52 39.60
CA LEU A 631 -7.63 -15.63 39.52
C LEU A 631 -7.02 -15.81 38.11
N SER A 632 -7.79 -15.52 37.05
CA SER A 632 -7.29 -15.55 35.67
C SER A 632 -6.26 -14.45 35.40
N ILE A 633 -6.48 -13.24 35.95
CA ILE A 633 -5.56 -12.10 35.91
C ILE A 633 -4.30 -12.42 36.72
N THR A 634 -4.46 -12.95 37.94
CA THR A 634 -3.34 -13.36 38.80
C THR A 634 -2.45 -14.39 38.12
N LYS A 635 -3.04 -15.42 37.50
CA LYS A 635 -2.28 -16.42 36.73
C LYS A 635 -1.47 -15.77 35.61
N LYS A 636 -2.08 -14.89 34.81
CA LYS A 636 -1.39 -14.19 33.73
C LYS A 636 -0.27 -13.29 34.22
N LEU A 637 -0.47 -12.57 35.34
CA LEU A 637 0.57 -11.72 35.93
C LEU A 637 1.75 -12.55 36.44
N VAL A 638 1.51 -13.69 37.08
CA VAL A 638 2.56 -14.61 37.53
C VAL A 638 3.34 -15.19 36.32
N GLU A 639 2.65 -15.61 35.27
CA GLU A 639 3.27 -16.06 34.01
C GLU A 639 4.15 -14.98 33.35
N LEU A 640 3.67 -13.72 33.30
CA LEU A 640 4.45 -12.59 32.77
C LEU A 640 5.72 -12.31 33.61
N HIS A 641 5.68 -12.59 34.92
CA HIS A 641 6.87 -12.49 35.76
C HIS A 641 7.86 -13.64 35.54
N GLY A 642 7.49 -14.68 34.78
CA GLY A 642 8.30 -15.88 34.55
C GLY A 642 8.08 -16.98 35.58
N GLY A 643 6.96 -16.94 36.31
CA GLY A 643 6.59 -17.89 37.34
C GLY A 643 5.32 -18.68 37.03
N ASP A 644 4.94 -19.55 37.96
CA ASP A 644 3.78 -20.43 37.87
C ASP A 644 2.91 -20.34 39.12
N ILE A 645 1.59 -20.54 38.99
CA ILE A 645 0.62 -20.58 40.11
C ILE A 645 -0.15 -21.91 40.13
N SER A 646 -0.36 -22.45 41.33
CA SER A 646 -1.13 -23.67 41.60
C SER A 646 -1.99 -23.50 42.85
N VAL A 647 -2.94 -24.44 43.04
CA VAL A 647 -3.78 -24.53 44.23
C VAL A 647 -3.81 -25.96 44.73
N GLU A 648 -3.70 -26.14 46.04
CA GLU A 648 -3.96 -27.39 46.73
C GLU A 648 -5.11 -27.12 47.72
N SER A 649 -6.22 -27.83 47.58
CA SER A 649 -7.39 -27.56 48.41
C SER A 649 -8.20 -28.82 48.66
N THR A 650 -8.74 -28.93 49.87
CA THR A 650 -9.63 -30.04 50.25
C THR A 650 -10.91 -29.44 50.84
N PRO A 651 -12.11 -29.84 50.40
CA PRO A 651 -13.35 -29.32 50.93
C PRO A 651 -13.40 -29.38 52.47
N HIS A 652 -13.76 -28.26 53.09
CA HIS A 652 -13.84 -28.01 54.53
C HIS A 652 -12.52 -28.07 55.32
N GLN A 653 -11.37 -28.18 54.66
CA GLN A 653 -10.06 -28.12 55.32
C GLN A 653 -9.24 -26.87 54.93
N GLY A 654 -9.76 -26.04 54.02
CA GLY A 654 -9.10 -24.83 53.54
C GLY A 654 -8.37 -25.00 52.20
N SER A 655 -7.66 -23.97 51.78
CA SER A 655 -6.92 -23.93 50.50
C SER A 655 -5.52 -23.34 50.69
N ILE A 656 -4.59 -23.81 49.85
CA ILE A 656 -3.23 -23.31 49.75
C ILE A 656 -3.05 -22.86 48.29
N PHE A 657 -2.94 -21.56 48.08
CA PHE A 657 -2.54 -21.00 46.80
C PHE A 657 -1.05 -20.75 46.80
N THR A 658 -0.35 -21.33 45.82
CA THR A 658 1.10 -21.25 45.71
C THR A 658 1.45 -20.59 44.40
N PHE A 659 2.22 -19.50 44.43
CA PHE A 659 2.79 -18.92 43.21
C PHE A 659 4.30 -18.75 43.32
N THR A 660 4.99 -18.86 42.20
CA THR A 660 6.45 -18.77 42.12
C THR A 660 6.88 -17.53 41.35
N LEU A 661 8.06 -17.00 41.66
CA LEU A 661 8.73 -15.93 40.93
C LEU A 661 10.22 -16.28 40.81
N PRO A 662 10.89 -15.96 39.68
CA PRO A 662 12.30 -16.28 39.49
C PRO A 662 13.21 -15.49 40.45
N LEU A 663 14.21 -16.19 41.02
CA LEU A 663 15.28 -15.63 41.84
C LEU A 663 16.44 -15.25 40.90
N THR A 664 16.59 -13.97 40.58
CA THR A 664 17.65 -13.54 39.65
C THR A 664 18.97 -13.30 40.40
N ASP A 665 20.04 -13.99 39.99
CA ASP A 665 21.42 -13.71 40.41
C ASP A 665 21.95 -12.45 39.71
N SER A 666 21.91 -11.30 40.39
CA SER A 666 22.88 -10.20 40.17
C SER A 666 22.85 -9.16 41.28
N PRO A 667 23.77 -9.26 42.26
CA PRO A 667 24.27 -8.13 43.03
C PRO A 667 25.48 -7.54 42.29
N SER A 668 25.32 -6.48 41.51
CA SER A 668 26.46 -5.71 40.97
C SER A 668 26.03 -4.27 40.72
N GLY A 669 26.21 -3.45 41.75
CA GLY A 669 25.94 -2.01 41.71
C GLY A 669 25.76 -1.37 43.09
N MET A 670 26.49 -1.81 44.12
CA MET A 670 26.64 -0.97 45.31
C MET A 670 27.55 0.21 44.94
N MET A 671 26.98 1.38 44.69
CA MET A 671 27.63 2.63 45.11
C MET A 671 27.16 2.93 46.53
N LYS A 672 28.09 2.82 47.47
CA LYS A 672 27.99 3.42 48.80
C LYS A 672 27.87 4.94 48.65
N GLY A 673 26.74 5.49 49.07
CA GLY A 673 26.64 6.83 49.60
C GLY A 673 26.23 6.71 51.07
N GLU A 674 27.07 7.24 51.95
CA GLU A 674 26.98 7.14 53.40
C GLU A 674 25.70 7.75 53.97
N GLN A 675 25.27 7.18 55.09
CA GLN A 675 24.30 7.78 55.99
C GLN A 675 24.82 9.12 56.46
N ASP A 676 24.04 10.19 56.27
CA ASP A 676 24.00 11.23 57.28
C ASP A 676 22.56 11.60 57.62
N HIS A 677 22.35 11.63 58.93
CA HIS A 677 21.12 12.02 59.56
C HIS A 677 20.88 13.51 59.29
N SER A 678 19.78 13.81 58.63
CA SER A 678 19.05 15.05 58.92
C SER A 678 17.56 14.79 58.84
N ARG A 679 16.97 14.61 60.02
CA ARG A 679 15.60 14.99 60.31
C ARG A 679 15.43 16.47 59.95
N GLY A 680 15.23 16.75 58.67
CA GLY A 680 14.85 18.06 58.16
C GLY A 680 13.35 18.09 58.02
N ASN A 681 12.68 18.99 58.75
CA ASN A 681 11.26 19.26 58.66
C ASN A 681 10.78 19.32 57.20
N TYR A 682 10.11 18.26 56.71
CA TYR A 682 9.15 18.41 55.62
C TYR A 682 7.99 19.22 56.19
N ARG A 683 8.08 20.55 56.09
CA ARG A 683 6.89 21.38 56.16
C ARG A 683 6.06 20.99 54.94
N GLU A 684 5.08 20.11 55.15
CA GLU A 684 3.92 20.01 54.29
C GLU A 684 3.35 21.42 54.12
N ILE A 685 3.58 22.02 52.95
CA ILE A 685 2.80 23.16 52.51
C ILE A 685 1.54 22.56 51.89
N SER A 686 0.47 22.51 52.69
CA SER A 686 -0.89 22.34 52.15
C SER A 686 -1.18 23.51 51.22
N LEU A 687 -1.09 23.29 49.90
CA LEU A 687 -1.43 24.25 48.84
C LEU A 687 -2.94 24.47 48.66
N VAL A 688 -3.75 24.08 49.64
CA VAL A 688 -5.20 23.97 49.55
C VAL A 688 -5.91 25.34 49.49
N ASN A 689 -5.19 26.47 49.54
CA ASN A 689 -5.80 27.82 49.58
C ASN A 689 -5.03 28.95 48.84
N SER A 690 -4.21 28.65 47.82
CA SER A 690 -3.47 29.71 47.11
C SER A 690 -4.28 30.35 45.97
N GLN A 691 -4.28 31.69 45.90
CA GLN A 691 -4.85 32.48 44.80
C GLN A 691 -3.92 32.39 43.58
N TYR A 692 -4.42 31.91 42.43
CA TYR A 692 -3.67 31.89 41.17
C TYR A 692 -3.71 33.28 40.52
N PRO A 693 -2.62 33.73 39.87
CA PRO A 693 -1.37 33.01 39.59
C PRO A 693 -0.36 33.05 40.75
N MET A 694 0.42 31.98 40.90
CA MET A 694 1.49 31.87 41.89
C MET A 694 2.86 32.08 41.23
N PHE A 695 3.71 32.91 41.83
CA PHE A 695 5.08 33.14 41.38
C PHE A 695 6.06 32.50 42.36
N VAL A 696 6.97 31.69 41.83
CA VAL A 696 8.05 31.07 42.61
C VAL A 696 9.38 31.40 41.93
N GLN A 697 10.21 32.16 42.63
CA GLN A 697 11.55 32.51 42.15
C GLN A 697 12.54 31.41 42.56
N GLY A 698 13.30 30.92 41.58
CA GLY A 698 14.36 29.92 41.75
C GLY A 698 15.76 30.53 41.71
N GLU A 699 16.77 29.66 41.69
CA GLU A 699 18.18 30.04 41.53
C GLU A 699 18.59 30.20 40.07
N ARG A 700 17.79 29.68 39.14
CA ARG A 700 18.01 29.77 37.70
C ARG A 700 17.25 30.92 37.08
N ASP A 701 17.87 31.51 36.05
CA ASP A 701 17.31 32.61 35.27
C ASP A 701 16.16 32.16 34.35
N GLU A 702 16.08 30.87 33.99
CA GLU A 702 15.01 30.40 33.11
C GLU A 702 13.64 30.38 33.81
N LEU A 703 12.64 30.98 33.17
CA LEU A 703 11.28 31.11 33.70
C LEU A 703 10.30 30.15 33.00
N ILE A 704 9.67 29.26 33.78
CA ILE A 704 8.76 28.23 33.28
C ILE A 704 7.31 28.57 33.64
N LEU A 705 6.40 28.54 32.66
CA LEU A 705 4.96 28.65 32.90
C LEU A 705 4.35 27.25 33.03
N VAL A 706 3.66 26.97 34.13
CA VAL A 706 3.00 25.68 34.42
C VAL A 706 1.49 25.86 34.44
N VAL A 707 0.78 25.06 33.63
CA VAL A 707 -0.67 25.18 33.42
C VAL A 707 -1.32 23.80 33.61
N ASP A 708 -2.15 23.65 34.64
CA ASP A 708 -2.91 22.42 34.94
C ASP A 708 -4.10 22.77 35.85
N ASP A 709 -5.28 22.18 35.66
CA ASP A 709 -6.44 22.45 36.51
C ASP A 709 -6.46 21.60 37.79
N ASP A 710 -5.70 20.50 37.83
CA ASP A 710 -5.57 19.62 38.99
C ASP A 710 -4.49 20.14 39.97
N SER A 711 -4.97 20.60 41.13
CA SER A 711 -4.13 21.07 42.22
C SER A 711 -3.07 20.07 42.70
N ALA A 712 -3.31 18.76 42.60
CA ALA A 712 -2.35 17.74 43.00
C ALA A 712 -1.18 17.62 41.99
N ASN A 713 -1.46 17.77 40.70
CA ASN A 713 -0.45 17.80 39.64
C ASN A 713 0.37 19.08 39.74
N LEU A 714 -0.29 20.23 39.93
CA LEU A 714 0.38 21.51 40.15
C LEU A 714 1.34 21.48 41.35
N GLN A 715 0.91 20.89 42.47
CA GLN A 715 1.76 20.73 43.66
C GLN A 715 2.97 19.84 43.37
N THR A 716 2.77 18.73 42.67
CA THR A 716 3.84 17.80 42.32
C THR A 716 4.88 18.46 41.40
N MET A 717 4.44 19.14 40.33
CA MET A 717 5.33 19.85 39.41
C MET A 717 6.08 21.00 40.10
N SER A 718 5.38 21.76 40.95
CA SER A 718 5.99 22.87 41.70
C SER A 718 7.12 22.39 42.60
N ASN A 719 6.95 21.24 43.26
CA ASN A 719 7.99 20.64 44.09
C ASN A 719 9.21 20.22 43.26
N LEU A 720 8.98 19.60 42.09
CA LEU A 720 10.06 19.14 41.20
C LEU A 720 10.86 20.30 40.60
N LEU A 721 10.19 21.31 40.07
CA LEU A 721 10.85 22.47 39.48
C LEU A 721 11.64 23.27 40.52
N LYS A 722 11.11 23.38 41.75
CA LYS A 722 11.79 24.04 42.86
C LYS A 722 13.03 23.28 43.31
N LEU A 723 12.98 21.94 43.37
CA LEU A 723 14.13 21.10 43.70
C LEU A 723 15.28 21.27 42.70
N GLU A 724 14.98 21.49 41.43
CA GLU A 724 15.98 21.72 40.36
C GLU A 724 16.39 23.20 40.20
N GLY A 725 15.84 24.08 41.03
CA GLY A 725 16.20 25.50 41.12
C GLY A 725 15.57 26.40 40.04
N TYR A 726 14.57 25.94 39.28
CA TYR A 726 13.92 26.76 38.25
C TYR A 726 13.01 27.84 38.83
N SER A 727 12.93 28.98 38.15
CA SER A 727 11.90 30.00 38.39
C SER A 727 10.64 29.60 37.62
N PHE A 728 9.46 29.68 38.24
CA PHE A 728 8.22 29.29 37.56
C PHE A 728 6.96 30.05 38.02
N ILE A 729 5.99 30.12 37.11
CA ILE A 729 4.66 30.71 37.31
C ILE A 729 3.63 29.58 37.19
N VAL A 730 2.73 29.49 38.17
CA VAL A 730 1.65 28.49 38.15
C VAL A 730 0.30 29.15 37.90
N VAL A 731 -0.45 28.60 36.95
CA VAL A 731 -1.83 28.97 36.64
C VAL A 731 -2.70 27.72 36.54
N ASN A 732 -3.99 27.85 36.85
CA ASN A 732 -4.92 26.72 36.90
C ASN A 732 -5.95 26.68 35.77
N ARG A 733 -5.78 27.54 34.75
CA ARG A 733 -6.72 27.74 33.64
C ARG A 733 -5.97 28.12 32.38
N GLY A 734 -6.43 27.64 31.22
CA GLY A 734 -5.84 27.95 29.93
C GLY A 734 -5.92 29.45 29.59
N GLN A 735 -7.03 30.12 29.90
CA GLN A 735 -7.15 31.57 29.67
C GLN A 735 -6.13 32.37 30.49
N SER A 736 -5.89 31.97 31.74
CA SER A 736 -4.88 32.62 32.59
C SER A 736 -3.46 32.43 32.08
N ALA A 737 -3.18 31.33 31.37
CA ALA A 737 -1.89 31.13 30.70
C ALA A 737 -1.70 32.12 29.55
N LEU A 738 -2.72 32.34 28.72
CA LEU A 738 -2.68 33.30 27.61
C LEU A 738 -2.53 34.73 28.12
N ASP A 739 -3.26 35.11 29.17
CA ASP A 739 -3.14 36.43 29.79
C ASP A 739 -1.71 36.68 30.30
N ARG A 740 -1.04 35.65 30.83
CA ARG A 740 0.35 35.74 31.29
C ARG A 740 1.34 35.90 30.14
N LEU A 741 1.15 35.17 29.04
CA LEU A 741 1.95 35.30 27.83
C LEU A 741 1.77 36.66 27.11
N LEU A 742 0.66 37.36 27.36
CA LEU A 742 0.46 38.74 26.89
C LEU A 742 1.23 39.76 27.75
N MET A 743 1.35 39.51 29.05
CA MET A 743 1.98 40.43 30.00
C MET A 743 3.50 40.30 30.10
N SER A 744 4.07 39.13 29.82
CA SER A 744 5.50 38.83 30.02
C SER A 744 6.09 38.16 28.78
N HIS A 745 7.19 38.72 28.25
CA HIS A 745 7.89 38.17 27.06
C HIS A 745 9.06 37.24 27.41
N ASP A 746 9.32 37.03 28.71
CA ASP A 746 10.53 36.35 29.21
C ASP A 746 10.23 34.92 29.69
N ILE A 747 9.24 34.23 29.10
CA ILE A 747 8.95 32.83 29.43
C ILE A 747 9.78 31.93 28.51
N ASP A 748 10.54 31.01 29.10
CA ASP A 748 11.47 30.12 28.37
C ASP A 748 10.87 28.76 28.03
N LEU A 749 9.84 28.33 28.76
CA LEU A 749 9.13 27.07 28.53
C LEU A 749 7.71 27.15 29.07
N VAL A 750 6.76 26.56 28.34
CA VAL A 750 5.40 26.31 28.85
C VAL A 750 5.21 24.81 29.05
N ILE A 751 4.78 24.41 30.25
CA ILE A 751 4.29 23.06 30.56
C ILE A 751 2.77 23.13 30.62
N LEU A 752 2.10 22.41 29.74
CA LEU A 752 0.68 22.63 29.44
C LEU A 752 -0.11 21.32 29.49
N ASP A 753 -1.13 21.25 30.33
CA ASP A 753 -2.07 20.15 30.31
C ASP A 753 -3.02 20.20 29.10
N ILE A 754 -3.35 19.03 28.55
CA ILE A 754 -4.29 18.91 27.43
C ILE A 754 -5.74 19.09 27.88
N MET A 755 -6.08 18.55 29.05
CA MET A 755 -7.47 18.36 29.49
C MET A 755 -7.85 19.36 30.58
N MET A 756 -8.04 20.63 30.21
CA MET A 756 -8.50 21.67 31.13
C MET A 756 -9.98 22.04 30.87
N PRO A 757 -10.74 22.42 31.92
CA PRO A 757 -12.18 22.63 31.84
C PRO A 757 -12.62 23.94 31.16
N ASP A 758 -11.73 24.93 31.03
CA ASP A 758 -12.05 26.22 30.40
C ASP A 758 -11.76 26.22 28.90
N MET A 759 -10.57 25.75 28.50
CA MET A 759 -10.18 25.52 27.11
C MET A 759 -9.15 24.41 27.03
N SER A 760 -9.15 23.66 25.93
CA SER A 760 -8.19 22.56 25.76
C SER A 760 -6.76 23.09 25.64
N GLY A 761 -5.78 22.32 26.14
CA GLY A 761 -4.36 22.62 25.91
C GLY A 761 -4.00 22.73 24.43
N TYR A 762 -4.73 22.05 23.52
CA TYR A 762 -4.54 22.24 22.08
C TYR A 762 -4.94 23.64 21.61
N GLU A 763 -6.02 24.21 22.15
CA GLU A 763 -6.46 25.57 21.80
C GLU A 763 -5.49 26.63 22.34
N VAL A 764 -4.96 26.41 23.55
CA VAL A 764 -3.91 27.27 24.12
C VAL A 764 -2.63 27.19 23.27
N LEU A 765 -2.20 25.98 22.89
CA LEU A 765 -1.04 25.76 22.03
C LEU A 765 -1.21 26.44 20.66
N GLN A 766 -2.39 26.33 20.03
CA GLN A 766 -2.66 26.97 18.76
C GLN A 766 -2.52 28.50 18.86
N LYS A 767 -3.09 29.10 19.91
CA LYS A 767 -2.93 30.55 20.17
C LYS A 767 -1.50 30.96 20.49
N ILE A 768 -0.73 30.09 21.15
CA ILE A 768 0.72 30.30 21.33
C ILE A 768 1.42 30.32 19.97
N ARG A 769 1.07 29.40 19.06
CA ARG A 769 1.71 29.24 17.75
C ARG A 769 1.32 30.32 16.73
N GLU A 770 0.22 31.02 16.94
CA GLU A 770 -0.11 32.24 16.18
C GLU A 770 0.91 33.37 16.43
N ARG A 771 1.58 33.38 17.60
CA ARG A 771 2.48 34.48 18.00
C ARG A 771 3.95 34.08 18.17
N PHE A 772 4.22 32.85 18.60
CA PHE A 772 5.57 32.37 18.90
C PHE A 772 5.87 31.09 18.12
N SER A 773 6.99 31.08 17.40
CA SER A 773 7.47 29.85 16.77
C SER A 773 7.87 28.79 17.83
N PRO A 774 7.93 27.50 17.46
CA PRO A 774 8.38 26.44 18.39
C PRO A 774 9.77 26.66 18.97
N PHE A 775 10.64 27.42 18.29
CA PHE A 775 11.99 27.74 18.77
C PHE A 775 12.03 28.96 19.69
N GLU A 776 11.07 29.89 19.52
CA GLU A 776 10.94 31.07 20.37
C GLU A 776 10.26 30.76 21.70
N LEU A 777 9.25 29.89 21.69
CA LEU A 777 8.60 29.44 22.91
C LEU A 777 8.31 27.94 22.86
N PRO A 778 9.20 27.11 23.44
CA PRO A 778 8.97 25.70 23.59
C PRO A 778 7.73 25.39 24.44
N VAL A 779 6.93 24.43 24.01
CA VAL A 779 5.76 23.94 24.75
C VAL A 779 5.86 22.43 24.98
N LEU A 780 5.80 22.02 26.24
CA LEU A 780 5.77 20.64 26.72
C LEU A 780 4.33 20.26 27.08
N MET A 781 3.73 19.34 26.32
CA MET A 781 2.34 18.91 26.55
C MET A 781 2.26 17.78 27.57
N LEU A 782 1.32 17.86 28.51
CA LEU A 782 1.01 16.76 29.43
C LEU A 782 -0.25 16.03 28.95
N THR A 783 -0.16 14.71 28.75
CA THR A 783 -1.28 13.89 28.27
C THR A 783 -1.65 12.80 29.26
N ALA A 784 -2.94 12.51 29.43
CA ALA A 784 -3.42 11.35 30.20
C ALA A 784 -3.25 10.01 29.44
N ASN A 785 -2.88 10.05 28.16
CA ASN A 785 -2.95 8.90 27.27
C ASN A 785 -1.76 8.86 26.28
N ASN A 786 -0.85 7.91 26.49
CA ASN A 786 0.41 7.79 25.74
C ASN A 786 0.24 7.11 24.35
N LYS A 787 -0.89 7.33 23.66
CA LYS A 787 -1.16 6.76 22.33
C LYS A 787 -0.45 7.56 21.24
N VAL A 788 0.09 6.87 20.24
CA VAL A 788 0.79 7.47 19.07
C VAL A 788 -0.06 8.51 18.33
N GLU A 789 -1.38 8.31 18.26
CA GLU A 789 -2.30 9.25 17.59
C GLU A 789 -2.37 10.62 18.31
N GLU A 790 -2.32 10.64 19.65
CA GLU A 790 -2.41 11.85 20.47
C GLU A 790 -1.07 12.60 20.53
N ILE A 791 0.02 11.85 20.56
CA ILE A 791 1.39 12.36 20.38
C ILE A 791 1.51 13.06 19.03
N LYS A 792 1.04 12.40 17.97
CA LYS A 792 1.06 12.95 16.61
C LYS A 792 0.21 14.23 16.53
N LEU A 793 -0.99 14.21 17.11
CA LEU A 793 -1.85 15.40 17.14
C LEU A 793 -1.18 16.57 17.88
N SER A 794 -0.51 16.32 19.00
CA SER A 794 0.23 17.34 19.75
C SER A 794 1.39 17.94 18.95
N MET A 795 2.16 17.09 18.26
CA MET A 795 3.26 17.52 17.40
C MET A 795 2.76 18.29 16.17
N ASP A 796 1.69 17.82 15.52
CA ASP A 796 1.08 18.46 14.34
C ASP A 796 0.50 19.85 14.69
N ASN A 797 0.06 20.07 15.94
CA ASN A 797 -0.37 21.38 16.46
C ASN A 797 0.80 22.26 16.96
N GLY A 798 2.04 21.79 16.82
CA GLY A 798 3.25 22.57 17.09
C GLY A 798 3.85 22.39 18.49
N ALA A 799 3.46 21.39 19.27
CA ALA A 799 4.15 21.09 20.53
C ALA A 799 5.60 20.68 20.28
N ASN A 800 6.51 20.97 21.21
CA ASN A 800 7.92 20.60 21.07
C ASN A 800 8.20 19.20 21.60
N ASP A 801 7.51 18.82 22.68
CA ASP A 801 7.60 17.49 23.27
C ASP A 801 6.34 17.21 24.10
N PHE A 802 6.20 15.98 24.59
CA PHE A 802 5.09 15.56 25.45
C PHE A 802 5.54 14.64 26.58
N VAL A 803 4.76 14.57 27.65
CA VAL A 803 4.95 13.65 28.78
C VAL A 803 3.60 13.05 29.20
N GLY A 804 3.57 11.74 29.45
CA GLY A 804 2.38 11.04 29.92
C GLY A 804 2.14 11.22 31.43
N LYS A 805 0.88 11.38 31.84
CA LYS A 805 0.42 11.38 33.23
C LYS A 805 -0.05 9.96 33.62
N PRO A 806 0.33 9.43 34.80
CA PRO A 806 1.28 10.00 35.77
C PRO A 806 2.71 9.97 35.20
N PHE A 807 3.48 11.04 35.44
CA PHE A 807 4.84 11.20 34.95
C PHE A 807 5.88 10.79 35.99
N GLU A 808 6.97 10.18 35.55
CA GLU A 808 8.14 9.98 36.39
C GLU A 808 8.93 11.29 36.52
N SER A 809 9.42 11.58 37.73
CA SER A 809 10.13 12.83 38.02
C SER A 809 11.36 13.04 37.15
N GLU A 810 12.12 11.97 36.88
CA GLU A 810 13.33 12.02 36.06
C GLU A 810 13.01 12.24 34.57
N GLU A 811 11.94 11.62 34.06
CA GLU A 811 11.48 11.81 32.68
C GLU A 811 11.05 13.27 32.45
N LEU A 812 10.16 13.80 33.29
CA LEU A 812 9.70 15.18 33.18
C LEU A 812 10.87 16.16 33.22
N MET A 813 11.80 15.99 34.18
CA MET A 813 12.93 16.90 34.31
C MET A 813 13.96 16.77 33.18
N ALA A 814 14.14 15.58 32.60
CA ALA A 814 14.97 15.41 31.42
C ALA A 814 14.41 16.22 30.23
N ARG A 815 13.10 16.20 30.03
CA ARG A 815 12.39 16.94 28.96
C ARG A 815 12.50 18.45 29.17
N VAL A 816 12.24 18.91 30.39
CA VAL A 816 12.39 20.32 30.78
C VAL A 816 13.82 20.80 30.51
N ARG A 817 14.85 20.09 30.99
CA ARG A 817 16.26 20.45 30.73
C ARG A 817 16.62 20.48 29.24
N GLY A 818 16.08 19.56 28.46
CA GLY A 818 16.29 19.53 27.01
C GLY A 818 15.72 20.76 26.31
N LEU A 819 14.47 21.11 26.63
CA LEU A 819 13.77 22.23 25.99
C LEU A 819 14.33 23.59 26.41
N THR A 820 14.69 23.79 27.68
CA THR A 820 15.32 25.06 28.11
C THR A 820 16.70 25.25 27.48
N ARG A 821 17.50 24.18 27.34
CA ARG A 821 18.79 24.24 26.62
C ARG A 821 18.63 24.53 25.13
N LEU A 822 17.59 23.99 24.50
CA LEU A 822 17.28 24.28 23.09
C LEU A 822 16.98 25.78 22.92
N LYS A 823 16.12 26.35 23.77
CA LYS A 823 15.81 27.78 23.79
C LYS A 823 17.07 28.64 23.97
N ALA A 824 17.92 28.31 24.93
CA ALA A 824 19.18 29.03 25.16
C ALA A 824 20.15 28.96 23.94
N SER A 825 20.22 27.81 23.28
CA SER A 825 21.10 27.61 22.11
C SER A 825 20.64 28.42 20.89
N VAL A 826 19.33 28.46 20.64
CA VAL A 826 18.74 29.29 19.58
C VAL A 826 19.00 30.77 19.83
N GLN A 827 18.84 31.23 21.07
CA GLN A 827 19.12 32.62 21.43
C GLN A 827 20.60 32.98 21.20
N THR A 828 21.51 32.07 21.57
CA THR A 828 22.96 32.25 21.38
C THR A 828 23.32 32.34 19.89
N ALA A 829 22.76 31.47 19.05
CA ALA A 829 22.99 31.48 17.60
C ALA A 829 22.47 32.75 16.93
N ARG A 830 21.26 33.21 17.31
CA ARG A 830 20.68 34.47 16.82
C ARG A 830 21.57 35.67 17.16
N ASN A 831 22.07 35.72 18.39
CA ASN A 831 22.97 36.79 18.84
C ASN A 831 24.32 36.76 18.07
N ALA A 832 24.85 35.56 17.78
CA ALA A 832 26.09 35.39 17.02
C ALA A 832 25.94 35.80 15.54
N GLU A 833 24.80 35.49 14.92
CA GLU A 833 24.49 35.90 13.53
C GLU A 833 24.38 37.43 13.42
N ILE A 834 23.72 38.07 14.39
CA ILE A 834 23.61 39.53 14.48
C ILE A 834 25.00 40.16 14.66
N ALA A 835 25.88 39.55 15.46
CA ALA A 835 27.25 40.02 15.64
C ALA A 835 28.10 39.85 14.36
N PHE A 836 27.93 38.75 13.62
CA PHE A 836 28.64 38.50 12.36
C PHE A 836 28.28 39.50 11.26
N LEU A 837 26.98 39.82 11.11
CA LEU A 837 26.49 40.79 10.11
C LEU A 837 27.04 42.21 10.33
N ARG A 838 27.60 42.51 11.51
CA ARG A 838 28.16 43.83 11.87
C ARG A 838 29.68 43.94 11.70
N SER A 839 30.38 42.86 11.36
CA SER A 839 31.85 42.82 11.25
C SER A 839 32.34 42.95 9.80
N GLN A 840 32.36 44.17 9.23
CA GLN A 840 33.13 44.47 8.01
C GLN A 840 33.77 45.87 8.09
N ILE A 841 35.06 45.92 8.40
CA ILE A 841 35.91 47.07 8.05
C ILE A 841 36.60 46.72 6.74
N ASN A 842 36.54 47.60 5.75
CA ASN A 842 37.16 47.38 4.44
C ASN A 842 38.70 47.53 4.56
N PRO A 843 39.49 46.45 4.49
CA PRO A 843 40.94 46.53 4.73
C PRO A 843 41.65 47.46 3.74
N HIS A 844 41.13 47.55 2.52
CA HIS A 844 41.68 48.38 1.47
C HIS A 844 41.53 49.89 1.74
N PHE A 845 40.48 50.32 2.45
CA PHE A 845 40.34 51.72 2.87
C PHE A 845 41.47 52.09 3.85
N LEU A 846 41.66 51.28 4.91
CA LEU A 846 42.69 51.52 5.92
C LEU A 846 44.10 51.59 5.32
N TYR A 847 44.45 50.66 4.44
CA TYR A 847 45.76 50.68 3.78
C TYR A 847 45.98 51.94 2.93
N ASN A 848 44.95 52.41 2.21
CA ASN A 848 45.07 53.62 1.40
C ASN A 848 45.19 54.86 2.26
N THR A 849 44.39 54.99 3.32
CA THR A 849 44.49 56.13 4.23
C THR A 849 45.85 56.20 4.90
N LEU A 850 46.38 55.07 5.37
CA LEU A 850 47.72 55.01 5.96
C LEU A 850 48.82 55.39 4.94
N ASN A 851 48.68 54.97 3.68
CA ASN A 851 49.60 55.37 2.62
C ASN A 851 49.53 56.87 2.33
N SER A 852 48.32 57.46 2.26
CA SER A 852 48.14 58.91 2.09
C SER A 852 48.71 59.71 3.26
N ILE A 853 48.53 59.22 4.49
CA ILE A 853 49.17 59.81 5.68
C ILE A 853 50.70 59.74 5.54
N ALA A 854 51.24 58.57 5.17
CA ALA A 854 52.69 58.39 5.01
C ALA A 854 53.30 59.29 3.91
N GLU A 855 52.57 59.54 2.82
CA GLU A 855 52.97 60.46 1.75
C GLU A 855 52.95 61.92 2.25
N LEU A 856 51.90 62.34 2.96
CA LEU A 856 51.77 63.69 3.51
C LEU A 856 52.72 63.97 4.69
N CYS A 857 53.18 62.95 5.41
CA CYS A 857 54.07 63.11 6.57
C CYS A 857 55.39 63.84 6.24
N VAL A 858 55.85 63.78 4.98
CA VAL A 858 57.10 64.44 4.54
C VAL A 858 56.83 65.83 3.97
N GLU A 859 55.77 66.00 3.17
CA GLU A 859 55.50 67.23 2.43
C GLU A 859 54.63 68.24 3.18
N GLU A 860 53.61 67.77 3.93
CA GLU A 860 52.61 68.59 4.62
C GLU A 860 52.23 68.00 6.00
N PRO A 861 53.14 68.07 7.01
CA PRO A 861 53.00 67.32 8.27
C PRO A 861 51.78 67.71 9.10
N HIS A 862 51.29 68.95 9.00
CA HIS A 862 50.07 69.39 9.70
C HIS A 862 48.81 68.74 9.10
N GLN A 863 48.74 68.55 7.78
CA GLN A 863 47.63 67.82 7.16
C GLN A 863 47.70 66.33 7.48
N ALA A 864 48.91 65.76 7.58
CA ALA A 864 49.09 64.37 8.00
C ALA A 864 48.60 64.13 9.43
N GLU A 865 48.86 65.07 10.36
CA GLU A 865 48.35 65.02 11.73
C GLU A 865 46.81 65.07 11.77
N GLU A 866 46.21 66.02 11.05
CA GLU A 866 44.75 66.17 10.96
C GLU A 866 44.09 64.90 10.37
N LEU A 867 44.67 64.34 9.31
CA LEU A 867 44.19 63.11 8.68
C LEU A 867 44.32 61.89 9.61
N THR A 868 45.37 61.86 10.45
CA THR A 868 45.55 60.80 11.46
C THR A 868 44.49 60.89 12.56
N LEU A 869 44.14 62.09 13.01
CA LEU A 869 43.07 62.31 13.98
C LEU A 869 41.71 61.90 13.41
N GLN A 870 41.42 62.26 12.15
CA GLN A 870 40.20 61.84 11.45
C GLN A 870 40.11 60.32 11.30
N LEU A 871 41.22 59.64 10.95
CA LEU A 871 41.27 58.18 10.90
C LEU A 871 41.02 57.54 12.28
N SER A 872 41.59 58.11 13.34
CA SER A 872 41.35 57.65 14.71
C SER A 872 39.88 57.81 15.12
N GLN A 873 39.25 58.94 14.78
CA GLN A 873 37.83 59.17 15.04
C GLN A 873 36.95 58.18 14.27
N TYR A 874 37.22 57.98 12.98
CA TYR A 874 36.52 57.00 12.14
C TYR A 874 36.61 55.58 12.72
N LEU A 875 37.82 55.14 13.12
CA LEU A 875 38.02 53.82 13.72
C LEU A 875 37.27 53.69 15.05
N ARG A 876 37.32 54.69 15.92
CA ARG A 876 36.62 54.64 17.21
C ARG A 876 35.11 54.53 17.02
N SER A 877 34.54 55.34 16.13
CA SER A 877 33.10 55.35 15.87
C SER A 877 32.62 54.10 15.13
N SER A 878 33.43 53.52 14.23
CA SER A 878 33.09 52.28 13.52
C SER A 878 33.31 50.99 14.34
N ILE A 879 34.13 51.02 15.41
CA ILE A 879 34.54 49.85 16.21
C ILE A 879 33.85 49.80 17.58
N ASN A 880 32.99 50.75 17.95
CA ASN A 880 32.32 50.74 19.27
C ASN A 880 31.35 49.55 19.43
N PHE A 881 31.84 48.44 20.01
CA PHE A 881 31.13 47.15 20.16
C PHE A 881 30.10 47.09 21.30
N ASN A 882 30.02 48.09 22.17
CA ASN A 882 29.19 48.04 23.39
C ASN A 882 27.71 48.42 23.19
N GLN A 883 27.25 48.62 21.95
CA GLN A 883 25.87 48.98 21.61
C GLN A 883 25.26 47.96 20.63
N LEU A 884 25.21 46.70 21.05
CA LEU A 884 24.68 45.62 20.20
C LEU A 884 23.15 45.68 20.01
N ASP A 885 22.41 46.43 20.84
CA ASP A 885 20.94 46.53 20.77
C ASP A 885 20.35 47.96 20.74
N SER A 886 21.16 49.03 20.60
CA SER A 886 20.65 50.41 20.62
C SER A 886 20.73 51.11 19.27
N LEU A 887 19.73 51.95 18.99
CA LEU A 887 19.81 52.99 17.97
C LEU A 887 20.89 54.01 18.37
N THR A 888 21.48 54.70 17.40
CA THR A 888 22.39 55.83 17.61
C THR A 888 21.71 57.12 17.16
N PRO A 889 21.93 58.25 17.83
CA PRO A 889 21.46 59.52 17.29
C PRO A 889 22.15 59.84 15.96
N LEU A 890 21.45 60.58 15.11
CA LEU A 890 21.85 60.92 13.74
C LEU A 890 23.16 61.69 13.70
N ASP A 891 23.43 62.52 14.72
CA ASP A 891 24.68 63.26 14.88
C ASP A 891 25.93 62.37 14.77
N ASN A 892 25.97 61.25 15.49
CA ASN A 892 27.11 60.34 15.54
C ASN A 892 27.36 59.66 14.20
N GLU A 893 26.28 59.37 13.46
CA GLU A 893 26.38 58.78 12.13
C GLU A 893 26.87 59.83 11.10
N LEU A 894 26.44 61.08 11.23
CA LEU A 894 26.94 62.19 10.40
C LEU A 894 28.41 62.49 10.70
N GLU A 895 28.85 62.48 11.96
CA GLU A 895 30.27 62.61 12.31
C GLU A 895 31.13 61.52 11.66
N LEU A 896 30.62 60.27 11.62
CA LEU A 896 31.30 59.17 10.96
C LEU A 896 31.41 59.38 9.44
N VAL A 897 30.33 59.87 8.81
CA VAL A 897 30.31 60.24 7.38
C VAL A 897 31.32 61.36 7.12
N GLU A 898 31.34 62.40 7.93
CA GLU A 898 32.25 63.54 7.78
C GLU A 898 33.71 63.13 7.91
N ALA A 899 34.05 62.33 8.92
CA ALA A 899 35.39 61.78 9.08
C ALA A 899 35.82 60.97 7.85
N TYR A 900 34.93 60.11 7.33
CA TYR A 900 35.19 59.33 6.11
C TYR A 900 35.41 60.22 4.88
N VAL A 901 34.53 61.21 4.66
CA VAL A 901 34.60 62.11 3.50
C VAL A 901 35.86 62.97 3.55
N ASN A 902 36.24 63.48 4.73
CA ASN A 902 37.45 64.30 4.87
C ASN A 902 38.71 63.47 4.58
N ILE A 903 38.74 62.19 5.00
CA ILE A 903 39.81 61.26 4.65
C ILE A 903 39.93 61.08 3.13
N GLU A 904 38.81 60.84 2.44
CA GLU A 904 38.83 60.69 0.98
C GLU A 904 39.08 62.02 0.23
N LYS A 905 38.69 63.17 0.79
CA LYS A 905 39.02 64.50 0.23
C LYS A 905 40.51 64.79 0.26
N ALA A 906 41.21 64.41 1.33
CA ALA A 906 42.68 64.54 1.38
C ALA A 906 43.37 63.74 0.26
N ARG A 907 42.76 62.63 -0.16
CA ARG A 907 43.26 61.78 -1.25
C ARG A 907 42.89 62.27 -2.65
N PHE A 908 41.66 62.72 -2.86
CA PHE A 908 41.15 63.09 -4.19
C PHE A 908 41.20 64.59 -4.48
N GLY A 909 41.53 65.41 -3.49
CA GLY A 909 41.62 66.86 -3.59
C GLY A 909 40.32 67.49 -4.08
N ALA A 910 40.44 68.50 -4.96
CA ALA A 910 39.30 69.25 -5.52
C ALA A 910 38.34 68.43 -6.41
N ARG A 911 38.60 67.13 -6.62
CA ARG A 911 37.76 66.25 -7.45
C ARG A 911 36.55 65.67 -6.71
N LEU A 912 36.51 65.76 -5.39
CA LEU A 912 35.38 65.30 -4.57
C LEU A 912 34.68 66.50 -3.93
N HIS A 913 33.47 66.80 -4.40
CA HIS A 913 32.60 67.79 -3.76
C HIS A 913 31.49 67.09 -2.96
N MET A 914 31.32 67.45 -1.70
CA MET A 914 30.27 66.91 -0.83
C MET A 914 29.34 68.05 -0.40
N GLU A 915 28.05 67.88 -0.63
CA GLU A 915 26.99 68.80 -0.19
C GLU A 915 26.13 68.12 0.90
N TYR A 916 25.94 68.81 2.02
CA TYR A 916 25.08 68.37 3.11
C TYR A 916 23.84 69.26 3.19
N ASP A 917 22.66 68.64 3.18
CA ASP A 917 21.36 69.31 3.19
C ASP A 917 20.47 68.65 4.26
N VAL A 918 20.74 69.00 5.53
CA VAL A 918 20.15 68.37 6.72
C VAL A 918 19.19 69.36 7.39
N ASP A 919 17.89 69.07 7.28
CA ASP A 919 16.77 69.83 7.86
C ASP A 919 15.91 68.90 8.75
N ALA A 920 16.57 68.18 9.66
CA ALA A 920 15.97 67.24 10.60
C ALA A 920 16.66 67.33 11.97
N ASP A 921 15.98 66.84 13.02
CA ASP A 921 16.51 66.82 14.39
C ASP A 921 17.68 65.84 14.51
N LEU A 922 18.80 66.29 15.04
CA LEU A 922 20.06 65.54 15.12
C LEU A 922 20.02 64.46 16.21
N GLU A 923 19.10 64.57 17.18
CA GLU A 923 18.93 63.55 18.23
C GLU A 923 18.07 62.36 17.78
N ILE A 924 17.64 62.32 16.51
CA ILE A 924 16.83 61.20 16.00
C ILE A 924 17.65 59.92 16.02
N GLU A 925 17.11 58.94 16.75
CA GLU A 925 17.68 57.61 16.86
C GLU A 925 17.50 56.80 15.57
N ILE A 926 18.61 56.56 14.87
CA ILE A 926 18.69 55.73 13.67
C ILE A 926 19.57 54.50 13.93
N PRO A 927 19.44 53.43 13.13
CA PRO A 927 20.35 52.31 13.26
C PRO A 927 21.78 52.74 12.83
N PRO A 928 22.83 52.41 13.61
CA PRO A 928 24.20 52.80 13.27
C PRO A 928 24.69 52.16 11.98
N LEU A 929 25.63 52.79 11.28
CA LEU A 929 26.25 52.33 10.03
C LEU A 929 25.25 52.17 8.87
N ILE A 930 24.34 53.13 8.72
CA ILE A 930 23.40 53.19 7.59
C ILE A 930 23.82 54.26 6.57
N LEU A 931 24.30 55.43 6.99
CA LEU A 931 24.62 56.51 6.05
C LEU A 931 26.05 56.39 5.52
N GLN A 932 27.02 56.06 6.36
CA GLN A 932 28.42 55.96 5.95
C GLN A 932 28.63 55.00 4.76
N PRO A 933 28.06 53.77 4.74
CA PRO A 933 28.28 52.86 3.62
C PRO A 933 27.60 53.35 2.32
N LEU A 934 26.52 54.13 2.40
CA LEU A 934 25.87 54.70 1.23
C LEU A 934 26.73 55.80 0.60
N VAL A 935 27.32 56.66 1.44
CA VAL A 935 28.25 57.70 1.00
C VAL A 935 29.56 57.08 0.47
N GLU A 936 30.09 56.04 1.11
CA GLU A 936 31.24 55.28 0.59
C GLU A 936 30.95 54.71 -0.80
N ASN A 937 29.78 54.11 -1.01
CA ASN A 937 29.40 53.59 -2.33
C ASN A 937 29.27 54.70 -3.38
N ALA A 938 28.64 55.83 -3.04
CA ALA A 938 28.51 56.99 -3.93
C ALA A 938 29.88 57.53 -4.37
N ILE A 939 30.84 57.62 -3.45
CA ILE A 939 32.20 58.09 -3.74
C ILE A 939 32.96 57.04 -4.56
N ARG A 940 33.05 55.81 -4.06
CA ARG A 940 33.93 54.78 -4.60
C ARG A 940 33.43 54.14 -5.88
N HIS A 941 32.13 53.88 -5.97
CA HIS A 941 31.52 53.23 -7.12
C HIS A 941 30.82 54.21 -8.07
N GLY A 942 30.39 55.37 -7.58
CA GLY A 942 29.85 56.44 -8.43
C GLY A 942 30.94 57.32 -9.03
N LEU A 943 31.66 58.06 -8.17
CA LEU A 943 32.59 59.11 -8.61
C LEU A 943 33.96 58.59 -9.07
N MET A 944 34.56 57.60 -8.40
CA MET A 944 35.93 57.15 -8.73
C MET A 944 36.05 56.48 -10.11
N SER A 945 34.93 56.06 -10.71
CA SER A 945 34.86 55.60 -12.12
C SER A 945 35.04 56.73 -13.14
N ASN A 946 35.04 58.00 -12.72
CA ASN A 946 35.09 59.16 -13.60
C ASN A 946 36.34 60.03 -13.32
N SER A 947 37.16 60.29 -14.35
CA SER A 947 38.45 60.98 -14.18
C SER A 947 38.32 62.49 -13.89
N ARG A 948 37.14 63.09 -14.12
CA ARG A 948 36.89 64.53 -13.94
C ARG A 948 36.47 64.94 -12.53
N GLY A 949 36.26 63.99 -11.61
CA GLY A 949 35.66 64.27 -10.30
C GLY A 949 34.14 64.43 -10.37
N GLY A 950 33.49 64.66 -9.24
CA GLY A 950 32.06 64.89 -9.18
C GLY A 950 31.54 65.21 -7.78
N GLN A 951 30.22 65.22 -7.65
CA GLN A 951 29.49 65.69 -6.49
C GLN A 951 28.68 64.55 -5.87
N VAL A 952 28.77 64.42 -4.54
CA VAL A 952 27.83 63.64 -3.72
C VAL A 952 27.03 64.61 -2.86
N LYS A 953 25.72 64.40 -2.80
CA LYS A 953 24.79 65.14 -1.94
C LYS A 953 24.13 64.19 -0.94
N LEU A 954 24.23 64.51 0.35
CA LEU A 954 23.49 63.84 1.42
C LEU A 954 22.38 64.78 1.89
N SER A 955 21.13 64.37 1.71
CA SER A 955 19.95 65.11 2.17
C SER A 955 19.20 64.32 3.25
N VAL A 956 18.87 65.00 4.35
CA VAL A 956 18.03 64.46 5.41
C VAL A 956 16.90 65.47 5.67
N GLN A 957 15.68 65.12 5.29
CA GLN A 957 14.55 66.06 5.31
C GLN A 957 13.32 65.42 5.95
N LYS A 958 12.58 66.20 6.72
CA LYS A 958 11.30 65.80 7.28
C LYS A 958 10.21 65.89 6.20
N ASN A 959 9.56 64.77 5.91
CA ASN A 959 8.49 64.69 4.91
C ASN A 959 7.11 65.01 5.54
N GLU A 960 6.13 65.39 4.71
CA GLU A 960 4.76 65.78 5.11
C GLU A 960 4.01 64.67 5.88
N ARG A 961 4.51 63.43 5.83
CA ARG A 961 3.91 62.23 6.46
C ARG A 961 4.44 61.89 7.87
N GLN A 962 5.12 62.82 8.55
CA GLN A 962 5.80 62.56 9.84
C GLN A 962 6.89 61.47 9.78
N GLU A 963 7.60 61.42 8.66
CA GLU A 963 8.76 60.54 8.46
C GLU A 963 9.97 61.42 8.12
N VAL A 964 11.16 60.95 8.44
CA VAL A 964 12.42 61.55 7.99
C VAL A 964 12.92 60.75 6.80
N SER A 965 13.06 61.43 5.66
CA SER A 965 13.57 60.86 4.43
C SER A 965 15.06 61.16 4.31
N PHE A 966 15.83 60.11 4.06
CA PHE A 966 17.27 60.14 3.89
C PHE A 966 17.58 59.84 2.43
N SER A 967 18.41 60.67 1.79
CA SER A 967 18.88 60.40 0.44
C SER A 967 20.34 60.70 0.23
N VAL A 968 21.02 59.83 -0.50
CA VAL A 968 22.41 60.01 -0.96
C VAL A 968 22.40 59.96 -2.48
N GLU A 969 22.85 61.04 -3.11
CA GLU A 969 22.85 61.23 -4.55
C GLU A 969 24.26 61.52 -5.07
N ASP A 970 24.70 60.77 -6.08
CA ASP A 970 25.95 61.01 -6.82
C ASP A 970 25.66 61.35 -8.28
N ASN A 971 26.52 62.17 -8.89
CA ASN A 971 26.47 62.47 -10.33
C ASN A 971 27.50 61.65 -11.16
N GLY A 972 27.84 60.47 -10.66
CA GLY A 972 28.86 59.58 -11.21
C GLY A 972 28.38 58.73 -12.39
N CYS A 973 28.92 57.51 -12.49
CA CYS A 973 28.68 56.66 -13.67
C CYS A 973 27.27 56.06 -13.75
N GLY A 974 26.49 56.07 -12.67
CA GLY A 974 25.18 55.42 -12.61
C GLY A 974 25.22 53.90 -12.90
N MET A 975 24.05 53.28 -12.92
CA MET A 975 23.84 51.84 -13.10
C MET A 975 22.60 51.58 -13.96
N ASN A 976 22.61 50.47 -14.71
CA ASN A 976 21.44 49.97 -15.44
C ASN A 976 20.44 49.27 -14.49
N ILE A 977 19.15 49.31 -14.83
CA ILE A 977 18.04 48.68 -14.08
C ILE A 977 18.32 47.22 -13.69
N ARG A 978 18.92 46.41 -14.57
CA ARG A 978 19.24 44.99 -14.25
C ARG A 978 20.24 44.87 -13.11
N LYS A 979 21.21 45.79 -13.05
CA LYS A 979 22.24 45.78 -12.01
C LYS A 979 21.68 46.28 -10.67
N VAL A 980 20.71 47.19 -10.70
CA VAL A 980 19.96 47.60 -9.51
C VAL A 980 19.14 46.44 -8.94
N GLU A 981 18.46 45.68 -9.80
CA GLU A 981 17.71 44.48 -9.40
C GLU A 981 18.60 43.38 -8.82
N GLU A 982 19.76 43.12 -9.44
CA GLU A 982 20.74 42.15 -8.93
C GLU A 982 21.26 42.52 -7.53
N LEU A 983 21.55 43.80 -7.27
CA LEU A 983 22.06 44.30 -5.98
C LEU A 983 21.06 44.21 -4.84
N LEU A 984 19.76 44.11 -5.15
CA LEU A 984 18.69 43.95 -4.16
C LEU A 984 18.17 42.50 -4.08
N SER A 985 18.76 41.58 -4.86
CA SER A 985 18.40 40.16 -4.88
C SER A 985 19.27 39.32 -3.91
N PRO A 986 18.72 38.26 -3.29
CA PRO A 986 19.47 37.39 -2.38
C PRO A 986 20.56 36.54 -3.06
N ASP A 987 20.45 36.28 -4.37
CA ASP A 987 21.38 35.44 -5.15
C ASP A 987 22.44 36.26 -5.93
N GLY A 988 22.52 37.57 -5.70
CA GLY A 988 23.45 38.48 -6.39
C GLY A 988 24.93 38.17 -6.10
N SER A 989 25.71 37.93 -7.16
CA SER A 989 27.09 37.43 -7.08
C SER A 989 28.11 38.31 -6.30
N LYS A 990 28.71 37.71 -5.25
CA LYS A 990 30.09 37.78 -4.73
C LYS A 990 30.90 39.10 -4.62
N ARG A 991 30.40 40.31 -4.89
CA ARG A 991 31.22 41.53 -4.69
C ARG A 991 30.57 42.77 -4.05
N GLY A 992 29.28 42.77 -3.69
CA GLY A 992 28.66 43.92 -3.03
C GLY A 992 27.50 43.56 -2.12
N VAL A 993 27.79 43.20 -0.86
CA VAL A 993 26.79 42.75 0.14
C VAL A 993 26.16 43.93 0.91
N GLY A 994 26.74 45.14 0.81
CA GLY A 994 26.40 46.29 1.67
C GLY A 994 24.98 46.84 1.50
N LEU A 995 24.55 47.16 0.26
CA LEU A 995 23.24 47.77 0.01
C LEU A 995 22.07 46.83 0.32
N TRP A 996 22.23 45.54 0.01
CA TRP A 996 21.23 44.53 0.32
C TRP A 996 21.06 44.38 1.84
N ASN A 997 22.16 44.28 2.59
CA ASN A 997 22.13 44.20 4.06
C ASN A 997 21.44 45.40 4.69
N ILE A 998 21.74 46.62 4.22
CA ILE A 998 21.08 47.85 4.69
C ILE A 998 19.58 47.80 4.38
N SER A 999 19.21 47.39 3.17
CA SER A 999 17.81 47.27 2.76
C SER A 999 17.03 46.25 3.60
N GLN A 1000 17.62 45.08 3.89
CA GLN A 1000 17.00 44.08 4.77
C GLN A 1000 16.88 44.58 6.21
N ARG A 1001 17.89 45.29 6.73
CA ARG A 1001 17.84 45.85 8.08
C ARG A 1001 16.75 46.91 8.23
N LEU A 1002 16.61 47.81 7.25
CA LEU A 1002 15.52 48.78 7.21
C LEU A 1002 14.15 48.10 7.12
N LYS A 1003 14.04 47.03 6.31
CA LYS A 1003 12.81 46.26 6.17
C LYS A 1003 12.43 45.55 7.48
N LEU A 1004 13.40 44.99 8.20
CA LEU A 1004 13.18 44.33 9.49
C LEU A 1004 12.78 45.31 10.59
N LEU A 1005 13.44 46.48 10.66
CA LEU A 1005 13.22 47.45 11.74
C LEU A 1005 12.01 48.36 11.50
N TYR A 1006 11.75 48.74 10.24
CA TYR A 1006 10.76 49.77 9.89
C TYR A 1006 9.75 49.32 8.82
N GLY A 1007 9.83 48.08 8.31
CA GLY A 1007 8.92 47.56 7.28
C GLY A 1007 9.13 48.15 5.88
N LYS A 1008 10.12 49.03 5.70
CA LYS A 1008 10.44 49.69 4.42
C LYS A 1008 11.81 49.28 3.92
N SER A 1009 11.95 49.06 2.62
CA SER A 1009 13.24 48.79 1.97
C SER A 1009 13.84 50.07 1.38
N LEU A 1010 15.12 50.00 1.06
CA LEU A 1010 15.85 51.05 0.37
C LEU A 1010 15.42 51.12 -1.12
N HIS A 1011 15.26 52.34 -1.64
CA HIS A 1011 14.87 52.63 -3.03
C HIS A 1011 16.06 53.22 -3.78
N ILE A 1012 16.34 52.73 -5.00
CA ILE A 1012 17.49 53.16 -5.81
C ILE A 1012 16.99 53.65 -7.17
N GLU A 1013 17.31 54.90 -7.49
CA GLU A 1013 17.09 55.50 -8.81
C GLU A 1013 18.46 55.75 -9.45
N SER A 1014 18.79 55.02 -10.51
CA SER A 1014 20.08 55.15 -11.16
C SER A 1014 19.93 55.21 -12.67
N VAL A 1015 20.69 56.11 -13.30
CA VAL A 1015 20.74 56.26 -14.75
C VAL A 1015 22.20 56.24 -15.20
N GLU A 1016 22.52 55.27 -16.06
CA GLU A 1016 23.88 55.10 -16.60
C GLU A 1016 24.38 56.40 -17.27
N GLY A 1017 25.55 56.86 -16.83
CA GLY A 1017 26.20 58.10 -17.23
C GLY A 1017 25.67 59.39 -16.59
N ARG A 1018 24.65 59.34 -15.72
CA ARG A 1018 24.09 60.52 -15.04
C ARG A 1018 24.20 60.48 -13.51
N GLY A 1019 24.33 59.29 -12.90
CA GLY A 1019 24.50 59.14 -11.46
C GLY A 1019 23.48 58.22 -10.79
N THR A 1020 23.56 58.11 -9.46
CA THR A 1020 22.66 57.28 -8.65
C THR A 1020 22.12 58.05 -7.46
N LYS A 1021 20.83 57.89 -7.17
CA LYS A 1021 20.16 58.36 -5.98
C LYS A 1021 19.62 57.19 -5.18
N VAL A 1022 19.97 57.13 -3.91
CA VAL A 1022 19.52 56.12 -2.96
C VAL A 1022 18.68 56.78 -1.88
N VAL A 1023 17.47 56.27 -1.62
CA VAL A 1023 16.49 56.87 -0.70
C VAL A 1023 15.93 55.84 0.28
N PHE A 1024 15.74 56.23 1.53
CA PHE A 1024 14.97 55.46 2.52
C PHE A 1024 14.28 56.39 3.54
N ASP A 1025 13.21 55.91 4.16
CA ASP A 1025 12.43 56.69 5.14
C ASP A 1025 12.39 56.01 6.51
N ILE A 1026 12.53 56.80 7.58
CA ILE A 1026 12.38 56.36 8.97
C ILE A 1026 11.26 57.16 9.65
N PRO A 1027 10.30 56.52 10.35
CA PRO A 1027 9.22 57.23 11.05
C PRO A 1027 9.71 57.98 12.30
N LEU A 1028 9.20 59.19 12.56
CA LEU A 1028 9.60 60.05 13.70
C LEU A 1028 9.26 59.48 15.10
N ARG A 1029 8.42 58.45 15.16
CA ARG A 1029 8.18 57.63 16.34
C ARG A 1029 8.27 56.17 15.91
N PRO A 1030 9.18 55.36 16.47
CA PRO A 1030 9.18 53.94 16.17
C PRO A 1030 7.84 53.37 16.66
N THR A 1031 6.96 53.00 15.75
CA THR A 1031 5.84 52.12 16.05
C THR A 1031 6.44 50.85 16.62
N LYS A 1032 6.32 50.62 17.94
CA LYS A 1032 6.48 49.28 18.51
C LYS A 1032 5.61 48.37 17.63
N LEU A 1033 6.25 47.48 16.88
CA LEU A 1033 5.58 46.56 15.97
C LEU A 1033 4.52 45.77 16.76
N ASN A 1034 3.27 46.22 16.65
CA ASN A 1034 2.10 45.39 16.92
C ASN A 1034 2.09 44.32 15.82
N GLY A 1035 2.77 43.20 16.07
CA GLY A 1035 2.77 42.03 15.19
C GLY A 1035 1.53 41.19 15.46
N GLY A 1036 0.67 41.06 14.44
CA GLY A 1036 -0.31 39.99 14.32
C GLY A 1036 0.23 38.79 13.58
#